data_AF-A0A1H5ZM88-F1
#
_entry.id   AF-A0A1H5ZM88-F1
#
_cell.length_a   1.000
_cell.length_b   1.000
_cell.length_c   1.000
_cell.angle_alpha   90.00
_cell.angle_beta   90.00
_cell.angle_gamma   90.00
#
_symmetry.space_group_name_H-M   'P 1'
#
loop_
_entity.id
_entity.type
_entity.pdbx_description
1 polymer ?
#
loop_
_entity_poly.entity_id
_entity_poly.type
_entity_poly.pdbx_seq_one_letter_code
_entity_poly.pdbx_strand_id
1 'polypeptide(L)'
;MSVPSSTSFPRSNPISGEDAFEGAAVILRAWGEGLKPDPDLTVSEWADRHRMLSGRASAEPGRYRTARTPYMGEIMDRLSPGDPTQRIVFMKAAQVGATEAGNNWIGFAIHQAPGPMLAVQPTVELAKRNSRPRIDPLIDESPELRERVKPARSRDAGNTMLSKEFAGGILIMTGANSAVGLRSTPARYIFLDEVDAYPASADEEGDPVTLAEARSLTFAHRRKVFLVSTPTIRGLSRIEREFEASEQRRFFVPCPHCGQMQWLKFDRLRWQKGQPETAEYYCEGCEVPIAEHHKTAMLQAGEWRPTAEAADPNTVGYHLSALYSPIGWLNWERIVRAWEAAQGSDEAIKAFHNTILGETWVETGEAPDWQRLYDRRERWKPGIVPAGGLFLTAGADVQKDRIEVDVWAWGRGLESWLVDHVVIEGGPDRQDAWCDLTELLGRTWSHERGAHLKIARLAIDTGYEAPAVYGWARAQGFTQVAPVKGVEGFNRASPVSGPTYVDATEGGKRLRRGARLWTVAVSTFKAETYRFLRLERPTEEERADGAAFSPGTVHLPHWVENEWLKQFVAEQLVTVRTKRGFARLEWQKLRERNEALDCRVYARAAAWIAGADRWTDEKWCDLEDQLGVADPSADPAGQINRQARASQGKRRSDWLGRRGGWF
;
A
#
# COMPACT_ATOMS: atom_id res chain seq x y z
N MET A 1 24.76 -84.80 -17.96
CA MET A 1 25.46 -83.58 -18.39
C MET A 1 24.48 -82.44 -18.14
N SER A 2 24.66 -81.50 -17.21
CA SER A 2 25.90 -80.83 -16.79
C SER A 2 25.79 -80.41 -15.32
N VAL A 3 26.91 -80.51 -14.61
CA VAL A 3 27.12 -80.11 -13.20
C VAL A 3 27.36 -78.60 -13.14
N PRO A 4 26.83 -77.84 -12.16
CA PRO A 4 27.26 -76.48 -11.92
C PRO A 4 28.61 -76.50 -11.20
N SER A 5 29.65 -76.01 -11.88
CA SER A 5 30.98 -75.79 -11.34
C SER A 5 31.06 -74.49 -10.53
N SER A 6 31.77 -74.56 -9.40
CA SER A 6 32.41 -73.47 -8.67
C SER A 6 31.63 -72.80 -7.53
N THR A 7 31.71 -73.44 -6.35
CA THR A 7 31.74 -72.80 -5.03
C THR A 7 33.19 -72.55 -4.62
N SER A 8 33.67 -71.31 -4.70
CA SER A 8 34.86 -70.86 -3.97
C SER A 8 34.88 -69.33 -3.85
N PHE A 9 34.10 -68.77 -2.93
CA PHE A 9 34.46 -67.49 -2.33
C PHE A 9 35.48 -67.77 -1.22
N PRO A 10 36.58 -67.01 -1.09
CA PRO A 10 37.51 -67.19 0.00
C PRO A 10 36.79 -66.90 1.31
N ARG A 11 36.66 -67.91 2.16
CA ARG A 11 36.32 -67.70 3.57
C ARG A 11 37.53 -67.03 4.21
N SER A 12 37.45 -65.73 4.43
CA SER A 12 38.29 -65.06 5.41
C SER A 12 37.98 -65.68 6.77
N ASN A 13 38.98 -66.33 7.37
CA ASN A 13 38.90 -66.73 8.78
C ASN A 13 38.65 -65.47 9.63
N PRO A 14 37.87 -65.58 10.72
CA PRO A 14 37.72 -64.48 11.66
C PRO A 14 39.09 -64.23 12.28
N ILE A 15 39.62 -63.01 12.08
CA ILE A 15 40.81 -62.54 12.77
C ILE A 15 40.41 -62.42 14.25
N SER A 16 40.73 -63.45 15.02
CA SER A 16 40.78 -63.40 16.47
C SER A 16 42.03 -62.59 16.84
N GLY A 17 41.85 -61.27 16.99
CA GLY A 17 42.86 -60.35 17.47
C GLY A 17 42.19 -59.05 17.88
N GLU A 18 42.35 -58.67 19.15
CA GLU A 18 41.85 -57.45 19.77
C GLU A 18 42.55 -56.18 19.25
N ASP A 19 42.76 -56.06 17.95
CA ASP A 19 43.30 -54.85 17.32
C ASP A 19 42.18 -54.17 16.55
N ALA A 20 41.31 -53.47 17.27
CA ALA A 20 40.47 -52.44 16.67
C ALA A 20 41.41 -51.43 16.00
N PHE A 21 41.43 -51.40 14.66
CA PHE A 21 42.27 -50.46 13.92
C PHE A 21 41.98 -49.02 14.37
N GLU A 22 43.00 -48.15 14.38
CA GLU A 22 42.87 -46.76 14.79
C GLU A 22 41.77 -46.07 13.94
N GLY A 23 40.68 -45.66 14.60
CA GLY A 23 39.49 -45.10 13.94
C GLY A 23 38.27 -46.04 13.85
N ALA A 24 38.37 -47.31 14.27
CA ALA A 24 37.22 -48.23 14.30
C ALA A 24 36.04 -47.68 15.13
N ALA A 25 36.32 -47.05 16.28
CA ALA A 25 35.31 -46.40 17.11
C ALA A 25 34.67 -45.18 16.43
N VAL A 26 35.42 -44.46 15.60
CA VAL A 26 34.93 -43.31 14.83
C VAL A 26 34.00 -43.78 13.72
N ILE A 27 34.37 -44.86 13.02
CA ILE A 27 33.54 -45.47 11.97
C ILE A 27 32.28 -46.09 12.55
N LEU A 28 32.37 -46.81 13.68
CA LEU A 28 31.20 -47.38 14.36
C LEU A 28 30.27 -46.27 14.88
N ARG A 29 30.82 -45.16 15.38
CA ARG A 29 30.01 -43.99 15.78
C ARG A 29 29.32 -43.35 14.58
N ALA A 30 30.05 -43.06 13.50
CA ALA A 30 29.49 -42.48 12.28
C ALA A 30 28.42 -43.40 11.64
N TRP A 31 28.65 -44.72 11.66
CA TRP A 31 27.69 -45.71 11.18
C TRP A 31 26.47 -45.80 12.10
N GLY A 32 26.67 -45.83 13.42
CA GLY A 32 25.58 -45.80 14.40
C GLY A 32 24.75 -44.52 14.33
N GLU A 33 25.38 -43.37 14.10
CA GLU A 33 24.72 -42.09 13.82
C GLU A 33 23.91 -42.16 12.53
N GLY A 34 24.45 -42.75 11.46
CA GLY A 34 23.73 -42.93 10.20
C GLY A 34 22.60 -43.98 10.23
N LEU A 35 22.61 -44.90 11.20
CA LEU A 35 21.55 -45.90 11.42
C LEU A 35 20.47 -45.41 12.39
N LYS A 36 20.77 -44.41 13.23
CA LYS A 36 19.80 -43.84 14.16
C LYS A 36 18.77 -43.04 13.34
N PRO A 37 17.47 -43.40 13.39
CA PRO A 37 16.45 -42.60 12.73
C PRO A 37 16.49 -41.16 13.27
N ASP A 38 16.46 -40.19 12.37
CA ASP A 38 16.29 -38.80 12.77
C ASP A 38 14.98 -38.66 13.57
N PRO A 39 14.97 -37.88 14.66
CA PRO A 39 13.75 -37.63 15.40
C PRO A 39 12.68 -37.04 14.48
N ASP A 40 11.49 -37.64 14.46
CA ASP A 40 10.33 -37.12 13.71
C ASP A 40 9.78 -35.88 14.43
N LEU A 41 10.46 -34.74 14.21
CA LEU A 41 10.09 -33.44 14.75
C LEU A 41 9.40 -32.62 13.67
N THR A 42 8.36 -31.91 14.08
CA THR A 42 7.84 -30.79 13.31
C THR A 42 8.76 -29.57 13.42
N VAL A 43 8.56 -28.58 12.55
CA VAL A 43 9.33 -27.33 12.59
C VAL A 43 9.14 -26.59 13.92
N SER A 44 7.93 -26.58 14.51
CA SER A 44 7.70 -25.89 15.79
C SER A 44 8.40 -26.59 16.95
N GLU A 45 8.30 -27.93 17.03
CA GLU A 45 8.96 -28.73 18.07
C GLU A 45 10.48 -28.64 17.99
N TRP A 46 11.01 -28.61 16.76
CA TRP A 46 12.43 -28.36 16.54
C TRP A 46 12.85 -26.98 17.04
N ALA A 47 12.05 -25.95 16.75
CA ALA A 47 12.35 -24.60 17.20
C ALA A 47 12.34 -24.53 18.74
N ASP A 48 11.34 -25.09 19.41
CA ASP A 48 11.28 -25.14 20.88
C ASP A 48 12.45 -25.91 21.50
N ARG A 49 12.95 -26.93 20.81
CA ARG A 49 14.06 -27.77 21.31
C ARG A 49 15.44 -27.19 21.04
N HIS A 50 15.65 -26.54 19.90
CA HIS A 50 16.99 -26.23 19.39
C HIS A 50 17.21 -24.75 19.04
N ARG A 51 16.17 -23.99 18.70
CA ARG A 51 16.35 -22.60 18.27
C ARG A 51 16.74 -21.70 19.44
N MET A 52 17.85 -21.00 19.27
CA MET A 52 18.26 -19.90 20.14
C MET A 52 18.04 -18.54 19.44
N LEU A 53 17.52 -17.58 20.20
CA LEU A 53 17.28 -16.20 19.79
C LEU A 53 18.37 -15.29 20.36
N SER A 54 18.99 -14.53 19.46
CA SER A 54 20.07 -13.60 19.79
C SER A 54 19.58 -12.35 20.49
N GLY A 55 20.35 -11.91 21.50
CA GLY A 55 20.20 -10.58 22.09
C GLY A 55 20.51 -9.43 21.11
N ARG A 56 21.11 -9.73 19.95
CA ARG A 56 21.37 -8.72 18.90
C ARG A 56 20.13 -8.36 18.08
N ALA A 57 19.17 -9.27 17.97
CA ALA A 57 18.04 -9.16 17.04
C ALA A 57 16.67 -9.48 17.66
N SER A 58 16.63 -10.02 18.88
CA SER A 58 15.41 -10.37 19.59
C SER A 58 15.24 -9.53 20.86
N ALA A 59 14.00 -9.07 21.11
CA ALA A 59 13.62 -8.43 22.35
C ALA A 59 13.57 -9.41 23.54
N GLU A 60 13.30 -10.69 23.25
CA GLU A 60 13.30 -11.79 24.22
C GLU A 60 14.40 -12.80 23.79
N PRO A 61 15.67 -12.61 24.20
CA PRO A 61 16.73 -13.56 23.87
C PRO A 61 16.61 -14.87 24.65
N GLY A 62 17.23 -15.92 24.14
CA GLY A 62 17.19 -17.26 24.72
C GLY A 62 16.46 -18.26 23.84
N ARG A 63 15.98 -19.35 24.43
CA ARG A 63 15.31 -20.42 23.68
C ARG A 63 14.01 -19.91 23.05
N TYR A 64 13.79 -20.21 21.78
CA TYR A 64 12.52 -19.93 21.12
C TYR A 64 11.39 -20.68 21.83
N ARG A 65 10.22 -20.04 21.91
CA ARG A 65 9.04 -20.60 22.58
C ARG A 65 7.82 -20.37 21.71
N THR A 66 7.34 -21.41 21.02
CA THR A 66 6.09 -21.40 20.25
C THR A 66 4.92 -20.98 21.12
N ALA A 67 4.95 -21.34 22.42
CA ALA A 67 3.94 -20.92 23.40
C ALA A 67 3.78 -19.40 23.55
N ARG A 68 4.76 -18.57 23.13
CA ARG A 68 4.61 -17.10 23.08
C ARG A 68 3.75 -16.66 21.91
N THR A 69 3.79 -17.38 20.79
CA THR A 69 2.99 -17.12 19.59
C THR A 69 2.31 -18.40 19.13
N PRO A 70 1.32 -18.94 19.88
CA PRO A 70 0.74 -20.26 19.61
C PRO A 70 0.20 -20.41 18.18
N TYR A 71 -0.33 -19.33 17.62
CA TYR A 71 -0.83 -19.26 16.25
C TYR A 71 0.25 -19.55 15.17
N MET A 72 1.55 -19.47 15.48
CA MET A 72 2.63 -19.86 14.58
C MET A 72 2.88 -21.38 14.54
N GLY A 73 2.40 -22.14 15.53
CA GLY A 73 2.63 -23.58 15.64
C GLY A 73 2.17 -24.33 14.39
N GLU A 74 0.86 -24.26 14.08
CA GLU A 74 0.31 -24.93 12.89
C GLU A 74 0.98 -24.47 11.58
N ILE A 75 1.28 -23.18 11.45
CA ILE A 75 1.94 -22.63 10.25
C ILE A 75 3.33 -23.26 10.07
N MET A 76 4.11 -23.35 11.15
CA MET A 76 5.42 -24.01 11.14
C MET A 76 5.26 -25.51 10.87
N ASP A 77 4.30 -26.17 11.51
CA ASP A 77 4.15 -27.62 11.39
C ASP A 77 3.75 -28.04 9.97
N ARG A 78 2.94 -27.25 9.27
CA ARG A 78 2.64 -27.47 7.85
C ARG A 78 3.84 -27.28 6.92
N LEU A 79 4.89 -26.58 7.36
CA LEU A 79 6.15 -26.49 6.61
C LEU A 79 7.01 -27.76 6.77
N SER A 80 6.66 -28.64 7.71
CA SER A 80 7.37 -29.92 7.91
C SER A 80 7.20 -30.84 6.70
N PRO A 81 8.23 -31.61 6.32
CA PRO A 81 8.17 -32.52 5.16
C PRO A 81 7.08 -33.60 5.23
N GLY A 82 6.66 -34.00 6.44
CA GLY A 82 5.63 -35.01 6.64
C GLY A 82 4.20 -34.52 6.35
N ASP A 83 3.99 -33.19 6.34
CA ASP A 83 2.69 -32.60 6.01
C ASP A 83 2.50 -32.55 4.48
N PRO A 84 1.31 -32.86 3.93
CA PRO A 84 1.07 -32.88 2.47
C PRO A 84 0.96 -31.48 1.84
N THR A 85 0.75 -30.42 2.62
CA THR A 85 0.60 -29.04 2.14
C THR A 85 1.83 -28.61 1.36
N GLN A 86 1.70 -28.09 0.16
CA GLN A 86 2.86 -27.66 -0.64
C GLN A 86 3.07 -26.14 -0.61
N ARG A 87 1.99 -25.39 -0.42
CA ARG A 87 1.99 -23.92 -0.45
C ARG A 87 1.31 -23.37 0.80
N ILE A 88 2.03 -22.54 1.54
CA ILE A 88 1.56 -21.86 2.73
C ILE A 88 1.61 -20.36 2.46
N VAL A 89 0.46 -19.69 2.56
CA VAL A 89 0.31 -18.25 2.34
C VAL A 89 -0.04 -17.60 3.67
N PHE A 90 0.65 -16.53 4.05
CA PHE A 90 0.37 -15.80 5.28
C PHE A 90 0.29 -14.30 5.06
N MET A 91 -0.95 -13.81 4.94
CA MET A 91 -1.30 -12.39 4.87
C MET A 91 -1.43 -11.85 6.29
N LYS A 92 -0.52 -10.98 6.73
CA LYS A 92 -0.36 -10.71 8.17
C LYS A 92 -0.10 -9.25 8.48
N ALA A 93 -0.38 -8.86 9.71
CA ALA A 93 0.10 -7.60 10.27
C ALA A 93 1.62 -7.63 10.53
N ALA A 94 2.25 -6.47 10.67
CA ALA A 94 3.66 -6.37 10.99
C ALA A 94 3.97 -6.99 12.37
N GLN A 95 5.18 -7.54 12.51
CA GLN A 95 5.72 -8.04 13.79
C GLN A 95 4.92 -9.14 14.50
N VAL A 96 4.16 -9.96 13.77
CA VAL A 96 3.45 -11.12 14.36
C VAL A 96 4.24 -12.44 14.34
N GLY A 97 5.52 -12.44 13.94
CA GLY A 97 6.40 -13.63 14.02
C GLY A 97 6.65 -14.39 12.70
N ALA A 98 6.09 -13.93 11.57
CA ALA A 98 6.20 -14.61 10.26
C ALA A 98 7.65 -14.86 9.80
N THR A 99 8.52 -13.84 9.85
CA THR A 99 9.93 -13.98 9.44
C THR A 99 10.68 -14.94 10.35
N GLU A 100 10.41 -14.95 11.66
CA GLU A 100 11.04 -15.91 12.58
C GLU A 100 10.54 -17.34 12.36
N ALA A 101 9.29 -17.55 11.98
CA ALA A 101 8.80 -18.86 11.55
C ALA A 101 9.54 -19.34 10.28
N GLY A 102 9.78 -18.47 9.31
CA GLY A 102 10.62 -18.77 8.14
C GLY A 102 12.07 -19.09 8.52
N ASN A 103 12.65 -18.36 9.47
CA ASN A 103 14.00 -18.63 9.99
C ASN A 103 14.07 -19.96 10.76
N ASN A 104 13.04 -20.30 11.54
CA ASN A 104 12.92 -21.60 12.21
C ASN A 104 12.86 -22.72 11.18
N TRP A 105 12.12 -22.53 10.10
CA TRP A 105 12.04 -23.49 9.01
C TRP A 105 13.38 -23.66 8.27
N ILE A 106 14.13 -22.58 8.04
CA ILE A 106 15.51 -22.65 7.53
C ILE A 106 16.38 -23.52 8.46
N GLY A 107 16.34 -23.26 9.77
CA GLY A 107 17.10 -24.04 10.75
C GLY A 107 16.69 -25.51 10.76
N PHE A 108 15.39 -25.79 10.74
CA PHE A 108 14.86 -27.14 10.62
C PHE A 108 15.38 -27.85 9.37
N ALA A 109 15.35 -27.19 8.21
CA ALA A 109 15.83 -27.75 6.95
C ALA A 109 17.34 -28.06 7.01
N ILE A 110 18.15 -27.21 7.65
CA ILE A 110 19.59 -27.46 7.84
C ILE A 110 19.84 -28.66 8.74
N HIS A 111 19.06 -28.82 9.82
CA HIS A 111 19.28 -29.84 10.83
C HIS A 111 18.64 -31.19 10.46
N GLN A 112 17.32 -31.20 10.23
CA GLN A 112 16.49 -32.42 10.23
C GLN A 112 16.10 -32.88 8.82
N ALA A 113 15.93 -31.95 7.87
CA ALA A 113 15.51 -32.32 6.52
C ALA A 113 16.32 -31.63 5.42
N PRO A 114 17.64 -31.89 5.32
CA PRO A 114 18.53 -31.21 4.37
C PRO A 114 18.02 -31.25 2.93
N GLY A 115 18.16 -30.12 2.27
CA GLY A 115 17.82 -29.95 0.87
C GLY A 115 18.14 -28.55 0.38
N PRO A 116 18.11 -28.32 -0.94
CA PRO A 116 18.31 -26.98 -1.48
C PRO A 116 17.14 -26.07 -1.12
N MET A 117 17.44 -24.92 -0.52
CA MET A 117 16.47 -23.92 -0.07
C MET A 117 16.78 -22.55 -0.68
N LEU A 118 15.74 -21.88 -1.16
CA LEU A 118 15.79 -20.51 -1.67
C LEU A 118 15.03 -19.58 -0.72
N ALA A 119 15.69 -18.57 -0.18
CA ALA A 119 15.08 -17.52 0.62
C ALA A 119 15.14 -16.18 -0.14
N VAL A 120 13.98 -15.58 -0.38
CA VAL A 120 13.84 -14.38 -1.22
C VAL A 120 13.37 -13.21 -0.35
N GLN A 121 14.04 -12.08 -0.51
CA GLN A 121 13.70 -10.79 0.07
C GLN A 121 13.36 -9.80 -1.06
N PRO A 122 12.75 -8.63 -0.80
CA PRO A 122 12.35 -7.72 -1.87
C PRO A 122 13.51 -7.25 -2.77
N THR A 123 14.70 -7.05 -2.18
CA THR A 123 15.93 -6.70 -2.92
C THR A 123 17.14 -7.51 -2.47
N VAL A 124 18.17 -7.60 -3.31
CA VAL A 124 19.45 -8.25 -2.96
C VAL A 124 20.10 -7.57 -1.75
N GLU A 125 19.99 -6.24 -1.64
CA GLU A 125 20.48 -5.48 -0.49
C GLU A 125 19.74 -5.86 0.79
N LEU A 126 18.43 -6.05 0.73
CA LEU A 126 17.63 -6.53 1.87
C LEU A 126 17.98 -7.97 2.22
N ALA A 127 18.25 -8.84 1.23
CA ALA A 127 18.74 -10.19 1.49
C ALA A 127 20.07 -10.18 2.28
N LYS A 128 21.01 -9.31 1.91
CA LYS A 128 22.28 -9.11 2.64
C LYS A 128 22.04 -8.58 4.06
N ARG A 129 21.11 -7.61 4.20
CA ARG A 129 20.71 -7.03 5.49
C ARG A 129 19.91 -7.99 6.37
N ASN A 130 19.29 -9.03 5.81
CA ASN A 130 18.61 -10.07 6.59
C ASN A 130 19.60 -11.16 7.03
N SER A 131 20.48 -11.58 6.13
CA SER A 131 21.45 -12.65 6.37
C SER A 131 22.34 -12.38 7.60
N ARG A 132 23.01 -11.22 7.64
CA ARG A 132 23.97 -10.88 8.71
C ARG A 132 23.36 -10.80 10.12
N PRO A 133 22.22 -10.11 10.35
CA PRO A 133 21.67 -9.98 11.70
C PRO A 133 20.68 -11.08 12.08
N ARG A 134 20.16 -11.90 11.15
CA ARG A 134 19.18 -12.96 11.47
C ARG A 134 19.69 -14.37 11.20
N ILE A 135 20.23 -14.63 10.02
CA ILE A 135 20.63 -16.00 9.62
C ILE A 135 21.97 -16.39 10.24
N ASP A 136 22.97 -15.50 10.22
CA ASP A 136 24.26 -15.79 10.87
C ASP A 136 24.07 -16.06 12.37
N PRO A 137 23.34 -15.25 13.16
CA PRO A 137 23.08 -15.56 14.57
C PRO A 137 22.22 -16.80 14.80
N LEU A 138 21.23 -17.07 13.92
CA LEU A 138 20.46 -18.33 13.97
C LEU A 138 21.40 -19.53 13.96
N ILE A 139 22.39 -19.53 13.06
CA ILE A 139 23.37 -20.61 12.92
C ILE A 139 24.35 -20.62 14.09
N ASP A 140 24.94 -19.46 14.41
CA ASP A 140 26.01 -19.36 15.41
C ASP A 140 25.55 -19.69 16.83
N GLU A 141 24.30 -19.33 17.17
CA GLU A 141 23.76 -19.49 18.51
C GLU A 141 23.02 -20.80 18.74
N SER A 142 22.61 -21.50 17.68
CA SER A 142 21.97 -22.81 17.77
C SER A 142 23.04 -23.91 17.57
N PRO A 143 23.47 -24.64 18.61
CA PRO A 143 24.60 -25.58 18.53
C PRO A 143 24.47 -26.59 17.38
N GLU A 144 23.27 -27.11 17.17
CA GLU A 144 22.97 -28.14 16.18
C GLU A 144 23.13 -27.64 14.74
N LEU A 145 22.96 -26.32 14.53
CA LEU A 145 23.21 -25.67 13.24
C LEU A 145 24.68 -25.34 13.04
N ARG A 146 25.33 -24.79 14.08
CA ARG A 146 26.75 -24.43 14.06
C ARG A 146 27.65 -25.63 13.74
N GLU A 147 27.29 -26.82 14.20
CA GLU A 147 28.04 -28.06 13.91
C GLU A 147 27.89 -28.52 12.45
N ARG A 148 26.79 -28.16 11.77
CA ARG A 148 26.47 -28.60 10.41
C ARG A 148 26.88 -27.61 9.32
N VAL A 149 26.83 -26.32 9.62
CA VAL A 149 27.23 -25.25 8.70
C VAL A 149 28.72 -24.98 8.87
N LYS A 150 29.52 -25.27 7.85
CA LYS A 150 30.97 -25.05 7.90
C LYS A 150 31.28 -23.55 8.08
N PRO A 151 32.25 -23.17 8.93
CA PRO A 151 32.63 -21.76 9.08
C PRO A 151 33.17 -21.19 7.76
N ALA A 152 32.86 -19.92 7.48
CA ALA A 152 33.38 -19.23 6.30
C ALA A 152 34.91 -19.11 6.36
N ARG A 153 35.63 -19.84 5.50
CA ARG A 153 37.10 -19.76 5.35
C ARG A 153 37.44 -18.98 4.08
N SER A 154 38.54 -18.24 4.09
CA SER A 154 38.96 -17.37 2.98
C SER A 154 39.20 -18.08 1.63
N ARG A 155 39.22 -19.42 1.60
CA ARG A 155 39.45 -20.25 0.41
C ARG A 155 38.28 -21.21 0.08
N ASP A 156 37.21 -21.21 0.87
CA ASP A 156 36.02 -22.04 0.62
C ASP A 156 34.89 -21.18 0.02
N ALA A 157 34.59 -21.40 -1.27
CA ALA A 157 33.59 -20.62 -2.01
C ALA A 157 32.12 -20.90 -1.59
N GLY A 158 31.88 -21.95 -0.81
CA GLY A 158 30.54 -22.45 -0.50
C GLY A 158 29.75 -21.67 0.56
N ASN A 159 30.44 -21.06 1.54
CA ASN A 159 29.79 -20.27 2.58
C ASN A 159 30.11 -18.78 2.44
N THR A 160 29.12 -18.03 1.95
CA THR A 160 29.19 -16.58 1.75
C THR A 160 28.07 -15.86 2.53
N MET A 161 27.95 -14.56 2.35
CA MET A 161 26.84 -13.81 2.95
C MET A 161 25.47 -14.24 2.41
N LEU A 162 25.40 -14.69 1.16
CA LEU A 162 24.13 -15.04 0.50
C LEU A 162 24.01 -16.55 0.19
N SER A 163 24.96 -17.35 0.64
CA SER A 163 24.97 -18.80 0.44
C SER A 163 25.49 -19.51 1.68
N LYS A 164 24.74 -20.46 2.23
CA LYS A 164 25.19 -21.33 3.33
C LYS A 164 25.13 -22.79 2.88
N GLU A 165 26.28 -23.43 2.72
CA GLU A 165 26.37 -24.86 2.40
C GLU A 165 26.44 -25.73 3.67
N PHE A 166 25.74 -26.86 3.63
CA PHE A 166 25.69 -27.85 4.72
C PHE A 166 25.54 -29.26 4.15
N ALA A 167 25.74 -30.29 4.97
CA ALA A 167 25.62 -31.67 4.52
C ALA A 167 24.22 -31.95 3.98
N GLY A 168 24.12 -32.32 2.70
CA GLY A 168 22.84 -32.63 2.05
C GLY A 168 22.03 -31.43 1.54
N GLY A 169 22.54 -30.20 1.61
CA GLY A 169 21.80 -29.03 1.14
C GLY A 169 22.58 -27.72 1.05
N ILE A 170 21.89 -26.70 0.55
CA ILE A 170 22.40 -25.33 0.41
C ILE A 170 21.24 -24.36 0.65
N LEU A 171 21.49 -23.29 1.39
CA LEU A 171 20.60 -22.15 1.53
C LEU A 171 21.12 -21.02 0.65
N ILE A 172 20.35 -20.62 -0.35
CA ILE A 172 20.63 -19.47 -1.21
C ILE A 172 19.67 -18.33 -0.83
N MET A 173 20.22 -17.14 -0.61
CA MET A 173 19.48 -15.92 -0.31
C MET A 173 19.60 -14.93 -1.45
N THR A 174 18.48 -14.43 -1.97
CA THR A 174 18.47 -13.49 -3.11
C THR A 174 17.39 -12.42 -2.98
N GLY A 175 17.43 -11.44 -3.88
CA GLY A 175 16.40 -10.44 -4.06
C GLY A 175 15.39 -10.83 -5.14
N ALA A 176 14.12 -10.46 -4.93
CA ALA A 176 13.07 -10.57 -5.94
C ALA A 176 13.33 -9.68 -7.16
N ASN A 177 14.20 -8.68 -7.02
CA ASN A 177 14.67 -7.83 -8.12
C ASN A 177 15.79 -8.44 -8.97
N SER A 178 16.25 -9.67 -8.72
CA SER A 178 17.31 -10.33 -9.49
C SER A 178 16.82 -11.60 -10.18
N ALA A 179 16.57 -11.52 -11.48
CA ALA A 179 16.09 -12.66 -12.27
C ALA A 179 17.11 -13.80 -12.34
N VAL A 180 18.40 -13.46 -12.39
CA VAL A 180 19.51 -14.43 -12.35
C VAL A 180 19.48 -15.23 -11.04
N GLY A 181 19.34 -14.55 -9.90
CA GLY A 181 19.31 -15.20 -8.59
C GLY A 181 18.08 -16.09 -8.38
N LEU A 182 16.93 -15.71 -8.95
CA LEU A 182 15.69 -16.51 -8.86
C LEU A 182 15.74 -17.76 -9.75
N ARG A 183 16.58 -17.78 -10.79
CA ARG A 183 16.66 -18.89 -11.74
C ARG A 183 17.87 -19.80 -11.56
N SER A 184 18.87 -19.39 -10.77
CA SER A 184 20.19 -20.03 -10.77
C SER A 184 20.20 -21.48 -10.30
N THR A 185 19.32 -21.88 -9.38
CA THR A 185 19.45 -23.17 -8.69
C THR A 185 18.09 -23.80 -8.39
N PRO A 186 17.92 -25.14 -8.55
CA PRO A 186 16.74 -25.85 -8.06
C PRO A 186 16.57 -25.69 -6.54
N ALA A 187 15.33 -25.61 -6.06
CA ALA A 187 15.03 -25.43 -4.64
C ALA A 187 13.84 -26.29 -4.22
N ARG A 188 14.06 -27.19 -3.26
CA ARG A 188 12.99 -27.99 -2.65
C ARG A 188 12.11 -27.12 -1.76
N TYR A 189 12.74 -26.21 -1.03
CA TYR A 189 12.11 -25.30 -0.08
C TYR A 189 12.25 -23.88 -0.59
N ILE A 190 11.16 -23.12 -0.61
CA ILE A 190 11.16 -21.73 -1.05
C ILE A 190 10.49 -20.87 0.02
N PHE A 191 11.23 -19.91 0.58
CA PHE A 191 10.72 -18.92 1.51
C PHE A 191 10.70 -17.55 0.83
N LEU A 192 9.51 -17.01 0.60
CA LEU A 192 9.28 -15.71 -0.02
C LEU A 192 8.78 -14.74 1.05
N ASP A 193 9.67 -13.88 1.53
CA ASP A 193 9.38 -12.90 2.58
C ASP A 193 9.10 -11.52 1.97
N GLU A 194 8.14 -10.81 2.56
CA GLU A 194 7.59 -9.53 2.12
C GLU A 194 7.21 -9.47 0.63
N VAL A 195 6.43 -10.46 0.17
CA VAL A 195 6.06 -10.62 -1.26
C VAL A 195 5.32 -9.44 -1.87
N ASP A 196 4.60 -8.63 -1.09
CA ASP A 196 3.91 -7.44 -1.61
C ASP A 196 4.88 -6.29 -1.93
N ALA A 197 6.09 -6.29 -1.35
CA ALA A 197 7.13 -5.33 -1.68
C ALA A 197 7.95 -5.74 -2.92
N TYR A 198 7.63 -6.87 -3.56
CA TYR A 198 8.36 -7.34 -4.74
C TYR A 198 8.03 -6.47 -5.95
N PRO A 199 9.01 -6.25 -6.84
CA PRO A 199 8.73 -5.57 -8.11
C PRO A 199 7.71 -6.36 -8.93
N ALA A 200 7.03 -5.66 -9.85
CA ALA A 200 6.09 -6.30 -10.77
C ALA A 200 6.78 -7.37 -11.63
N SER A 201 8.05 -7.14 -11.98
CA SER A 201 8.88 -8.04 -12.78
C SER A 201 10.33 -8.04 -12.29
N ALA A 202 10.98 -9.21 -12.23
CA ALA A 202 12.41 -9.34 -11.95
C ALA A 202 13.19 -9.12 -13.25
N ASP A 203 14.01 -8.06 -13.34
CA ASP A 203 14.81 -7.70 -14.52
C ASP A 203 14.03 -7.78 -15.86
N GLU A 204 12.75 -7.44 -15.85
CA GLU A 204 11.82 -7.55 -17.01
C GLU A 204 11.45 -8.98 -17.46
N GLU A 205 11.91 -10.01 -16.77
CA GLU A 205 11.77 -11.41 -17.18
C GLU A 205 10.50 -12.11 -16.64
N GLY A 206 9.74 -11.44 -15.79
CA GLY A 206 8.44 -11.90 -15.31
C GLY A 206 8.30 -11.84 -13.80
N ASP A 207 7.19 -12.40 -13.33
CA ASP A 207 6.80 -12.38 -11.94
C ASP A 207 7.82 -13.10 -11.02
N PRO A 208 8.41 -12.41 -10.02
CA PRO A 208 9.44 -13.00 -9.15
C PRO A 208 8.98 -14.27 -8.40
N VAL A 209 7.73 -14.30 -7.93
CA VAL A 209 7.15 -15.44 -7.21
C VAL A 209 7.08 -16.66 -8.14
N THR A 210 6.53 -16.49 -9.34
CA THR A 210 6.47 -17.53 -10.37
C THR A 210 7.86 -18.05 -10.76
N LEU A 211 8.84 -17.16 -10.93
CA LEU A 211 10.21 -17.54 -11.27
C LEU A 211 10.87 -18.40 -10.18
N ALA A 212 10.70 -18.01 -8.91
CA ALA A 212 11.19 -18.78 -7.77
C ALA A 212 10.53 -20.16 -7.71
N GLU A 213 9.20 -20.23 -7.80
CA GLU A 213 8.45 -21.48 -7.69
C GLU A 213 8.79 -22.49 -8.78
N ALA A 214 9.09 -22.01 -9.99
CA ALA A 214 9.56 -22.86 -11.07
C ALA A 214 10.82 -23.66 -10.70
N ARG A 215 11.61 -23.22 -9.71
CA ARG A 215 12.80 -23.95 -9.21
C ARG A 215 12.45 -25.20 -8.40
N SER A 216 11.19 -25.31 -7.94
CA SER A 216 10.74 -26.42 -7.11
C SER A 216 10.04 -27.55 -7.85
N LEU A 217 9.75 -27.37 -9.15
CA LEU A 217 8.92 -28.29 -9.94
C LEU A 217 9.44 -29.73 -9.97
N THR A 218 10.76 -29.93 -10.00
CA THR A 218 11.38 -31.27 -10.02
C THR A 218 11.27 -32.02 -8.69
N PHE A 219 10.87 -31.36 -7.60
CA PHE A 219 10.69 -31.98 -6.29
C PHE A 219 9.26 -32.53 -6.07
N ALA A 220 8.34 -32.29 -7.01
CA ALA A 220 6.96 -32.78 -7.00
C ALA A 220 6.27 -32.56 -5.63
N HIS A 221 5.69 -33.61 -5.03
CA HIS A 221 4.96 -33.53 -3.76
C HIS A 221 5.84 -33.16 -2.54
N ARG A 222 7.17 -33.19 -2.66
CA ARG A 222 8.11 -32.89 -1.56
C ARG A 222 8.51 -31.42 -1.49
N ARG A 223 8.00 -30.59 -2.41
CA ARG A 223 8.24 -29.15 -2.43
C ARG A 223 7.45 -28.47 -1.30
N LYS A 224 8.00 -27.38 -0.77
CA LYS A 224 7.29 -26.49 0.15
C LYS A 224 7.58 -25.05 -0.23
N VAL A 225 6.54 -24.22 -0.26
CA VAL A 225 6.63 -22.79 -0.54
C VAL A 225 5.93 -22.03 0.58
N PHE A 226 6.63 -21.09 1.21
CA PHE A 226 6.08 -20.22 2.24
C PHE A 226 6.10 -18.77 1.75
N LEU A 227 4.93 -18.17 1.62
CA LEU A 227 4.75 -16.78 1.21
C LEU A 227 4.24 -15.98 2.40
N VAL A 228 4.93 -14.90 2.74
CA VAL A 228 4.51 -14.01 3.83
C VAL A 228 4.61 -12.56 3.42
N SER A 229 3.65 -11.73 3.82
CA SER A 229 3.78 -10.27 3.70
C SER A 229 2.69 -9.54 4.49
N THR A 230 2.96 -8.26 4.79
CA THR A 230 1.87 -7.30 5.01
C THR A 230 1.21 -6.95 3.68
N PRO A 231 -0.12 -7.02 3.56
CA PRO A 231 -0.79 -6.66 2.32
C PRO A 231 -0.71 -5.15 2.06
N THR A 232 -0.98 -4.76 0.83
CA THR A 232 -0.97 -3.37 0.36
C THR A 232 -2.35 -2.92 -0.11
N ILE A 233 -2.51 -2.63 -1.40
CA ILE A 233 -3.77 -2.14 -1.97
C ILE A 233 -4.59 -3.34 -2.45
N ARG A 234 -5.89 -3.35 -2.16
CA ARG A 234 -6.81 -4.40 -2.63
C ARG A 234 -6.75 -4.53 -4.15
N GLY A 235 -6.65 -5.75 -4.65
CA GLY A 235 -6.55 -6.06 -6.07
C GLY A 235 -5.16 -5.88 -6.69
N LEU A 236 -4.22 -5.20 -6.01
CA LEU A 236 -2.80 -5.15 -6.39
C LEU A 236 -1.93 -6.03 -5.49
N SER A 237 -2.35 -6.23 -4.25
CA SER A 237 -1.66 -7.04 -3.25
C SER A 237 -1.50 -8.48 -3.74
N ARG A 238 -0.25 -8.95 -3.78
CA ARG A 238 0.09 -10.30 -4.19
C ARG A 238 -0.35 -11.29 -3.13
N ILE A 239 -0.02 -11.00 -1.87
CA ILE A 239 -0.37 -11.85 -0.74
C ILE A 239 -1.89 -11.97 -0.57
N GLU A 240 -2.65 -10.90 -0.83
CA GLU A 240 -4.13 -10.96 -0.85
C GLU A 240 -4.61 -11.95 -1.89
N ARG A 241 -4.13 -11.85 -3.14
CA ARG A 241 -4.55 -12.76 -4.21
C ARG A 241 -4.28 -14.22 -3.87
N GLU A 242 -3.10 -14.51 -3.33
CA GLU A 242 -2.73 -15.88 -2.93
C GLU A 242 -3.58 -16.35 -1.73
N PHE A 243 -3.93 -15.43 -0.82
CA PHE A 243 -4.77 -15.71 0.34
C PHE A 243 -6.22 -15.98 -0.07
N GLU A 244 -6.80 -15.15 -0.93
CA GLU A 244 -8.18 -15.30 -1.45
C GLU A 244 -8.38 -16.62 -2.23
N ALA A 245 -7.33 -17.13 -2.89
CA ALA A 245 -7.36 -18.41 -3.60
C ALA A 245 -7.34 -19.66 -2.69
N SER A 246 -7.16 -19.48 -1.39
CA SER A 246 -7.02 -20.56 -0.40
C SER A 246 -8.29 -20.75 0.45
N GLU A 247 -8.23 -21.64 1.46
CA GLU A 247 -9.29 -21.83 2.48
C GLU A 247 -9.43 -20.67 3.49
N GLN A 248 -8.64 -19.61 3.34
CA GLN A 248 -8.75 -18.35 4.07
C GLN A 248 -8.84 -18.49 5.60
N ARG A 249 -7.90 -19.21 6.22
CA ARG A 249 -7.96 -19.48 7.66
C ARG A 249 -7.86 -18.21 8.50
N ARG A 250 -8.67 -18.17 9.56
CA ARG A 250 -8.62 -17.17 10.64
C ARG A 250 -8.32 -17.88 11.96
N PHE A 251 -7.62 -17.20 12.86
CA PHE A 251 -7.28 -17.76 14.17
C PHE A 251 -8.40 -17.45 15.16
N PHE A 252 -9.17 -18.46 15.55
CA PHE A 252 -10.28 -18.30 16.48
C PHE A 252 -9.76 -18.49 17.90
N VAL A 253 -10.21 -17.63 18.82
CA VAL A 253 -9.90 -17.70 20.24
C VAL A 253 -11.20 -17.74 21.05
N PRO A 254 -11.23 -18.47 22.18
CA PRO A 254 -12.42 -18.53 23.02
C PRO A 254 -12.61 -17.24 23.81
N CYS A 255 -13.85 -16.81 23.97
CA CYS A 255 -14.20 -15.81 24.96
C CYS A 255 -13.94 -16.37 26.37
N PRO A 256 -13.24 -15.64 27.27
CA PRO A 256 -13.01 -16.09 28.65
C PRO A 256 -14.28 -16.16 29.50
N HIS A 257 -15.35 -15.47 29.08
CA HIS A 257 -16.62 -15.39 29.83
C HIS A 257 -17.64 -16.42 29.39
N CYS A 258 -17.86 -16.57 28.07
CA CYS A 258 -18.89 -17.46 27.52
C CYS A 258 -18.36 -18.64 26.69
N GLY A 259 -17.05 -18.72 26.46
CA GLY A 259 -16.44 -19.78 25.65
C GLY A 259 -16.67 -19.68 24.13
N GLN A 260 -17.43 -18.69 23.65
CA GLN A 260 -17.68 -18.51 22.21
C GLN A 260 -16.36 -18.32 21.46
N MET A 261 -16.12 -19.17 20.46
CA MET A 261 -14.96 -19.07 19.57
C MET A 261 -15.20 -17.99 18.53
N GLN A 262 -14.26 -17.04 18.44
CA GLN A 262 -14.33 -15.90 17.52
C GLN A 262 -12.92 -15.52 17.06
N TRP A 263 -12.79 -14.92 15.87
CA TRP A 263 -11.55 -14.25 15.51
C TRP A 263 -11.68 -12.75 15.81
N LEU A 264 -10.62 -12.15 16.33
CA LEU A 264 -10.56 -10.75 16.72
C LEU A 264 -10.70 -9.82 15.51
N LYS A 265 -11.70 -8.93 15.56
CA LYS A 265 -11.96 -7.86 14.58
C LYS A 265 -11.74 -6.50 15.22
N PHE A 266 -11.21 -5.54 14.45
CA PHE A 266 -10.90 -4.22 15.00
C PHE A 266 -12.15 -3.49 15.51
N ASP A 267 -13.29 -3.61 14.82
CA ASP A 267 -14.57 -3.00 15.22
C ASP A 267 -15.10 -3.43 16.60
N ARG A 268 -14.57 -4.54 17.14
CA ARG A 268 -14.90 -5.06 18.47
C ARG A 268 -13.98 -4.51 19.55
N LEU A 269 -12.87 -3.87 19.19
CA LEU A 269 -12.05 -3.12 20.12
C LEU A 269 -12.71 -1.75 20.35
N ARG A 270 -13.23 -1.51 21.55
CA ARG A 270 -13.94 -0.27 21.89
C ARG A 270 -13.19 0.47 22.99
N TRP A 271 -13.24 1.80 22.95
CA TRP A 271 -12.62 2.68 23.92
C TRP A 271 -13.40 3.99 24.02
N GLN A 272 -13.19 4.74 25.10
CA GLN A 272 -13.75 6.08 25.26
C GLN A 272 -12.96 7.08 24.42
N LYS A 273 -13.67 7.98 23.72
CA LYS A 273 -13.06 8.97 22.81
C LYS A 273 -11.98 9.79 23.51
N GLY A 274 -10.76 9.77 22.97
CA GLY A 274 -9.61 10.50 23.52
C GLY A 274 -8.99 9.87 24.77
N GLN A 275 -9.43 8.66 25.16
CA GLN A 275 -8.86 7.87 26.26
C GLN A 275 -8.48 6.45 25.79
N PRO A 276 -7.39 6.30 25.00
CA PRO A 276 -6.95 5.00 24.48
C PRO A 276 -6.69 3.92 25.53
N GLU A 277 -6.33 4.32 26.76
CA GLU A 277 -6.10 3.42 27.89
C GLU A 277 -7.34 2.65 28.34
N THR A 278 -8.53 3.08 27.92
CA THR A 278 -9.81 2.40 28.19
C THR A 278 -10.15 1.30 27.16
N ALA A 279 -9.20 0.94 26.29
CA ALA A 279 -9.42 -0.03 25.23
C ALA A 279 -9.73 -1.44 25.78
N GLU A 280 -10.93 -1.94 25.45
CA GLU A 280 -11.40 -3.27 25.78
C GLU A 280 -11.98 -3.97 24.54
N TYR A 281 -11.79 -5.29 24.45
CA TYR A 281 -12.32 -6.06 23.34
C TYR A 281 -13.69 -6.65 23.69
N TYR A 282 -14.72 -6.37 22.92
CA TYR A 282 -16.09 -6.83 23.18
C TYR A 282 -16.37 -8.16 22.47
N CYS A 283 -16.81 -9.17 23.23
CA CYS A 283 -17.11 -10.49 22.67
C CYS A 283 -18.28 -10.47 21.68
N GLU A 284 -18.16 -11.18 20.54
CA GLU A 284 -19.23 -11.31 19.55
C GLU A 284 -20.49 -12.08 20.03
N GLY A 285 -20.36 -12.92 21.07
CA GLY A 285 -21.47 -13.74 21.57
C GLY A 285 -22.18 -13.14 22.79
N CYS A 286 -21.42 -12.74 23.82
CA CYS A 286 -21.99 -12.23 25.07
C CYS A 286 -21.90 -10.70 25.22
N GLU A 287 -21.24 -9.98 24.32
CA GLU A 287 -20.99 -8.53 24.38
C GLU A 287 -20.29 -8.05 25.67
N VAL A 288 -19.78 -8.95 26.50
CA VAL A 288 -19.02 -8.60 27.71
C VAL A 288 -17.61 -8.12 27.30
N PRO A 289 -17.08 -7.04 27.91
CA PRO A 289 -15.71 -6.60 27.68
C PRO A 289 -14.70 -7.64 28.17
N ILE A 290 -13.72 -7.89 27.31
CA ILE A 290 -12.56 -8.74 27.57
C ILE A 290 -11.39 -7.81 27.80
N ALA A 291 -10.83 -7.85 29.00
CA ALA A 291 -9.60 -7.16 29.32
C ALA A 291 -8.39 -7.88 28.72
N GLU A 292 -7.36 -7.11 28.34
CA GLU A 292 -6.22 -7.63 27.57
C GLU A 292 -5.41 -8.72 28.28
N HIS A 293 -5.45 -8.78 29.62
CA HIS A 293 -4.75 -9.82 30.39
C HIS A 293 -5.25 -11.25 30.09
N HIS A 294 -6.47 -11.41 29.58
CA HIS A 294 -6.99 -12.72 29.14
C HIS A 294 -6.32 -13.23 27.85
N LYS A 295 -5.64 -12.37 27.08
CA LYS A 295 -5.09 -12.69 25.76
C LYS A 295 -4.17 -13.92 25.79
N THR A 296 -3.35 -14.10 26.82
CA THR A 296 -2.47 -15.28 26.92
C THR A 296 -3.24 -16.59 26.91
N ALA A 297 -4.28 -16.72 27.75
CA ALA A 297 -5.11 -17.92 27.79
C ALA A 297 -5.92 -18.09 26.48
N MET A 298 -6.46 -16.99 25.95
CA MET A 298 -7.19 -16.98 24.68
C MET A 298 -6.33 -17.49 23.51
N LEU A 299 -5.09 -17.02 23.40
CA LEU A 299 -4.16 -17.44 22.34
C LEU A 299 -3.75 -18.90 22.47
N GLN A 300 -3.53 -19.39 23.70
CA GLN A 300 -3.16 -20.78 23.96
C GLN A 300 -4.28 -21.76 23.63
N ALA A 301 -5.54 -21.36 23.84
CA ALA A 301 -6.73 -22.14 23.52
C ALA A 301 -7.27 -21.83 22.10
N GLY A 302 -6.54 -21.06 21.30
CA GLY A 302 -6.96 -20.69 19.95
C GLY A 302 -6.62 -21.74 18.90
N GLU A 303 -7.35 -21.72 17.79
CA GLU A 303 -7.17 -22.65 16.67
C GLU A 303 -7.45 -21.98 15.32
N TRP A 304 -6.78 -22.45 14.26
CA TRP A 304 -7.07 -21.98 12.92
C TRP A 304 -8.28 -22.70 12.34
N ARG A 305 -9.25 -21.94 11.82
CA ARG A 305 -10.40 -22.49 11.11
C ARG A 305 -10.52 -21.90 9.71
N PRO A 306 -10.85 -22.72 8.69
CA PRO A 306 -11.12 -22.23 7.35
C PRO A 306 -12.36 -21.34 7.37
N THR A 307 -12.35 -20.30 6.53
CA THR A 307 -13.51 -19.41 6.35
C THR A 307 -13.98 -19.34 4.89
N ALA A 308 -13.28 -20.02 3.99
CA ALA A 308 -13.64 -20.21 2.59
C ALA A 308 -13.28 -21.62 2.12
N GLU A 309 -13.78 -22.00 0.95
CA GLU A 309 -13.36 -23.23 0.27
C GLU A 309 -12.07 -22.97 -0.52
N ALA A 310 -11.08 -23.87 -0.40
CA ALA A 310 -9.83 -23.74 -1.14
C ALA A 310 -10.01 -24.10 -2.62
N ALA A 311 -9.41 -23.31 -3.52
CA ALA A 311 -9.36 -23.64 -4.95
C ALA A 311 -8.33 -24.74 -5.26
N ASP A 312 -7.25 -24.80 -4.49
CA ASP A 312 -6.22 -25.84 -4.55
C ASP A 312 -6.08 -26.53 -3.18
N PRO A 313 -6.30 -27.85 -3.08
CA PRO A 313 -6.19 -28.57 -1.81
C PRO A 313 -4.75 -28.62 -1.24
N ASN A 314 -3.73 -28.31 -2.05
CA ASN A 314 -2.34 -28.27 -1.58
C ASN A 314 -1.91 -26.89 -1.08
N THR A 315 -2.82 -25.91 -1.11
CA THR A 315 -2.58 -24.53 -0.71
C THR A 315 -3.41 -24.17 0.52
N VAL A 316 -2.73 -23.75 1.58
CA VAL A 316 -3.36 -23.15 2.76
C VAL A 316 -3.01 -21.68 2.86
N GLY A 317 -4.01 -20.86 3.19
CA GLY A 317 -3.80 -19.45 3.51
C GLY A 317 -4.24 -19.13 4.92
N TYR A 318 -3.47 -18.26 5.55
CA TYR A 318 -3.64 -17.77 6.91
C TYR A 318 -3.71 -16.25 6.92
N HIS A 319 -4.49 -15.71 7.85
CA HIS A 319 -4.51 -14.27 8.12
C HIS A 319 -4.47 -13.97 9.62
N LEU A 320 -3.63 -13.02 10.02
CA LEU A 320 -3.52 -12.59 11.41
C LEU A 320 -3.28 -11.08 11.52
N SER A 321 -4.12 -10.41 12.32
CA SER A 321 -3.94 -9.00 12.68
C SER A 321 -3.03 -8.85 13.92
N ALA A 322 -2.58 -7.62 14.18
CA ALA A 322 -1.79 -7.35 15.38
C ALA A 322 -2.64 -7.35 16.67
N LEU A 323 -3.97 -7.50 16.58
CA LEU A 323 -4.84 -7.70 17.75
C LEU A 323 -4.44 -8.94 18.57
N TYR A 324 -3.82 -9.92 17.92
CA TYR A 324 -3.31 -11.15 18.52
C TYR A 324 -1.90 -11.01 19.09
N SER A 325 -1.29 -9.83 19.01
CA SER A 325 0.06 -9.60 19.53
C SER A 325 0.11 -9.98 21.03
N PRO A 326 1.02 -10.88 21.44
CA PRO A 326 1.14 -11.34 22.82
C PRO A 326 1.32 -10.21 23.84
N ILE A 327 0.94 -10.47 25.09
CA ILE A 327 1.19 -9.55 26.20
C ILE A 327 2.70 -9.26 26.31
N GLY A 328 3.02 -7.98 26.47
CA GLY A 328 4.39 -7.44 26.49
C GLY A 328 4.88 -6.91 25.14
N TRP A 329 4.12 -7.11 24.05
CA TRP A 329 4.43 -6.59 22.72
C TRP A 329 3.51 -5.41 22.37
N LEU A 330 2.84 -5.44 21.21
CA LEU A 330 1.90 -4.38 20.84
C LEU A 330 0.57 -4.60 21.56
N ASN A 331 0.24 -3.73 22.50
CA ASN A 331 -0.99 -3.82 23.28
C ASN A 331 -2.18 -3.12 22.58
N TRP A 332 -3.40 -3.38 23.03
CA TRP A 332 -4.60 -2.80 22.43
C TRP A 332 -4.67 -1.28 22.58
N GLU A 333 -4.23 -0.74 23.72
CA GLU A 333 -4.09 0.71 23.91
C GLU A 333 -3.24 1.35 22.80
N ARG A 334 -2.07 0.79 22.49
CA ARG A 334 -1.19 1.33 21.43
C ARG A 334 -1.78 1.18 20.04
N ILE A 335 -2.55 0.12 19.79
CA ILE A 335 -3.32 -0.02 18.55
C ILE A 335 -4.33 1.12 18.43
N VAL A 336 -5.07 1.41 19.50
CA VAL A 336 -6.02 2.53 19.53
C VAL A 336 -5.30 3.87 19.35
N ARG A 337 -4.17 4.11 20.02
CA ARG A 337 -3.36 5.33 19.82
C ARG A 337 -2.91 5.48 18.37
N ALA A 338 -2.50 4.39 17.73
CA ALA A 338 -2.11 4.40 16.32
C ALA A 338 -3.29 4.70 15.40
N TRP A 339 -4.47 4.16 15.70
CA TRP A 339 -5.71 4.46 14.97
C TRP A 339 -6.13 5.92 15.12
N GLU A 340 -6.15 6.45 16.34
CA GLU A 340 -6.50 7.86 16.60
C GLU A 340 -5.50 8.82 15.95
N ALA A 341 -4.20 8.52 15.99
CA ALA A 341 -3.17 9.31 15.33
C ALA A 341 -3.23 9.24 13.80
N ALA A 342 -3.77 8.15 13.25
CA ALA A 342 -3.99 8.01 11.81
C ALA A 342 -5.20 8.82 11.31
N GLN A 343 -6.15 9.15 12.20
CA GLN A 343 -7.31 9.95 11.82
C GLN A 343 -6.88 11.30 11.26
N GLY A 344 -7.37 11.64 10.08
CA GLY A 344 -7.04 12.88 9.37
C GLY A 344 -6.00 12.76 8.26
N SER A 345 -5.41 11.56 8.03
CA SER A 345 -4.59 11.28 6.83
C SER A 345 -4.94 9.92 6.25
N ASP A 346 -5.39 9.89 5.00
CA ASP A 346 -5.69 8.66 4.28
C ASP A 346 -4.45 7.76 4.16
N GLU A 347 -3.25 8.34 3.99
CA GLU A 347 -2.00 7.59 3.98
C GLU A 347 -1.72 6.92 5.32
N ALA A 348 -2.02 7.60 6.43
CA ALA A 348 -1.85 7.05 7.77
C ALA A 348 -2.88 5.96 8.07
N ILE A 349 -4.14 6.14 7.64
CA ILE A 349 -5.19 5.11 7.78
C ILE A 349 -4.85 3.89 6.93
N LYS A 350 -4.37 4.09 5.69
CA LYS A 350 -3.86 3.01 4.83
C LYS A 350 -2.72 2.25 5.51
N ALA A 351 -1.74 2.97 6.06
CA ALA A 351 -0.63 2.37 6.80
C ALA A 351 -1.13 1.56 8.01
N PHE A 352 -2.13 2.06 8.73
CA PHE A 352 -2.76 1.34 9.83
C PHE A 352 -3.42 0.04 9.37
N HIS A 353 -4.29 0.06 8.34
CA HIS A 353 -4.94 -1.14 7.82
C HIS A 353 -3.91 -2.20 7.37
N ASN A 354 -2.93 -1.77 6.58
CA ASN A 354 -1.93 -2.67 6.01
C ASN A 354 -1.00 -3.28 7.07
N THR A 355 -0.52 -2.46 8.01
CA THR A 355 0.54 -2.89 8.94
C THR A 355 0.02 -3.37 10.29
N ILE A 356 -1.14 -2.88 10.77
CA ILE A 356 -1.70 -3.25 12.07
C ILE A 356 -2.82 -4.28 11.92
N LEU A 357 -3.75 -4.08 10.98
CA LEU A 357 -4.82 -5.05 10.76
C LEU A 357 -4.34 -6.22 9.89
N GLY A 358 -3.30 -6.01 9.08
CA GLY A 358 -2.86 -7.00 8.11
C GLY A 358 -3.87 -7.16 6.98
N GLU A 359 -4.65 -6.12 6.70
CA GLU A 359 -5.74 -6.09 5.72
C GLU A 359 -5.39 -5.18 4.55
N THR A 360 -5.92 -5.49 3.37
CA THR A 360 -5.75 -4.61 2.20
C THR A 360 -6.51 -3.32 2.36
N TRP A 361 -5.90 -2.24 1.88
CA TRP A 361 -6.56 -0.96 1.76
C TRP A 361 -7.39 -0.95 0.48
N VAL A 362 -8.69 -0.73 0.60
CA VAL A 362 -9.54 -0.47 -0.55
C VAL A 362 -9.34 0.98 -0.94
N GLU A 363 -8.72 1.22 -2.10
CA GLU A 363 -8.83 2.52 -2.73
C GLU A 363 -10.29 2.70 -3.15
N THR A 364 -11.05 3.45 -2.36
CA THR A 364 -12.49 3.64 -2.56
C THR A 364 -12.74 4.17 -3.97
N GLY A 365 -13.34 3.32 -4.82
CA GLY A 365 -13.63 3.61 -6.22
C GLY A 365 -14.93 3.03 -6.74
N GLU A 366 -15.86 2.59 -5.88
CA GLU A 366 -17.25 2.44 -6.29
C GLU A 366 -17.81 3.81 -6.69
N ALA A 367 -18.53 3.90 -7.81
CA ALA A 367 -19.20 5.14 -8.21
C ALA A 367 -20.21 5.56 -7.12
N PRO A 368 -20.15 6.80 -6.60
CA PRO A 368 -21.18 7.29 -5.70
C PRO A 368 -22.56 7.21 -6.36
N ASP A 369 -23.58 6.89 -5.56
CA ASP A 369 -24.96 6.83 -6.03
C ASP A 369 -25.45 8.24 -6.45
N TRP A 370 -25.73 8.42 -7.74
CA TRP A 370 -26.14 9.73 -8.29
C TRP A 370 -27.48 10.21 -7.73
N GLN A 371 -28.39 9.31 -7.33
CA GLN A 371 -29.65 9.69 -6.69
C GLN A 371 -29.39 10.38 -5.35
N ARG A 372 -28.46 9.86 -4.55
CA ARG A 372 -28.06 10.49 -3.28
C ARG A 372 -27.44 11.87 -3.51
N LEU A 373 -26.68 12.05 -4.60
CA LEU A 373 -26.13 13.36 -4.96
C LEU A 373 -27.23 14.34 -5.39
N TYR A 374 -28.25 13.85 -6.10
CA TYR A 374 -29.39 14.67 -6.54
C TYR A 374 -30.16 15.27 -5.36
N ASP A 375 -30.40 14.48 -4.32
CA ASP A 375 -31.14 14.90 -3.12
C ASP A 375 -30.32 15.86 -2.24
N ARG A 376 -28.98 15.79 -2.35
CA ARG A 376 -28.04 16.64 -1.61
C ARG A 376 -27.71 17.96 -2.32
N ARG A 377 -28.39 18.31 -3.40
CA ARG A 377 -28.11 19.56 -4.10
C ARG A 377 -28.56 20.78 -3.30
N GLU A 378 -27.81 21.85 -3.43
CA GLU A 378 -27.95 23.09 -2.67
C GLU A 378 -28.39 24.26 -3.58
N ARG A 379 -28.83 25.38 -2.99
CA ARG A 379 -29.44 26.47 -3.75
C ARG A 379 -28.51 27.67 -3.90
N TRP A 380 -27.96 27.86 -5.10
CA TRP A 380 -27.42 29.13 -5.60
C TRP A 380 -27.74 29.29 -7.09
N LYS A 381 -27.60 30.51 -7.64
CA LYS A 381 -27.84 30.78 -9.06
C LYS A 381 -26.60 30.44 -9.89
N PRO A 382 -26.75 29.97 -11.15
CA PRO A 382 -25.63 29.81 -12.06
C PRO A 382 -24.83 31.11 -12.20
N GLY A 383 -23.50 31.00 -12.20
CA GLY A 383 -22.59 32.14 -12.33
C GLY A 383 -22.40 32.99 -11.07
N ILE A 384 -23.04 32.65 -9.94
CA ILE A 384 -22.80 33.28 -8.64
C ILE A 384 -21.91 32.36 -7.79
N VAL A 385 -20.81 32.90 -7.30
CA VAL A 385 -19.86 32.20 -6.42
C VAL A 385 -20.39 32.21 -4.97
N PRO A 386 -20.60 31.04 -4.34
CA PRO A 386 -21.04 30.95 -2.94
C PRO A 386 -20.04 31.55 -1.96
N ALA A 387 -20.50 31.97 -0.78
CA ALA A 387 -19.71 32.71 0.22
C ALA A 387 -18.37 32.07 0.66
N GLY A 388 -18.21 30.75 0.53
CA GLY A 388 -16.97 30.03 0.86
C GLY A 388 -15.96 29.96 -0.30
N GLY A 389 -16.35 30.36 -1.52
CA GLY A 389 -15.51 30.29 -2.71
C GLY A 389 -14.50 31.44 -2.81
N LEU A 390 -13.22 31.14 -2.58
CA LEU A 390 -12.15 32.15 -2.50
C LEU A 390 -11.46 32.42 -3.83
N PHE A 391 -11.36 31.42 -4.70
CA PHE A 391 -10.80 31.56 -6.06
C PHE A 391 -11.47 30.58 -7.03
N LEU A 392 -11.35 30.86 -8.34
CA LEU A 392 -11.97 30.06 -9.39
C LEU A 392 -10.93 29.30 -10.22
N THR A 393 -11.24 28.06 -10.56
CA THR A 393 -10.58 27.34 -11.65
C THR A 393 -11.61 26.74 -12.60
N ALA A 394 -11.18 26.39 -13.80
CA ALA A 394 -12.05 25.74 -14.78
C ALA A 394 -11.36 24.52 -15.38
N GLY A 395 -12.17 23.52 -15.75
CA GLY A 395 -11.76 22.36 -16.53
C GLY A 395 -12.53 22.33 -17.83
N ALA A 396 -11.81 22.28 -18.95
CA ALA A 396 -12.38 22.23 -20.28
C ALA A 396 -12.06 20.90 -20.96
N ASP A 397 -13.09 20.26 -21.50
CA ASP A 397 -13.00 19.05 -22.29
C ASP A 397 -13.42 19.34 -23.74
N VAL A 398 -12.52 19.04 -24.69
CA VAL A 398 -12.68 19.37 -26.10
C VAL A 398 -13.22 18.14 -26.83
N GLN A 399 -14.41 18.27 -27.40
CA GLN A 399 -15.07 17.21 -28.14
C GLN A 399 -15.12 17.55 -29.63
N LYS A 400 -15.60 16.61 -30.45
CA LYS A 400 -15.69 16.79 -31.91
C LYS A 400 -16.61 17.94 -32.32
N ASP A 401 -17.68 18.17 -31.57
CA ASP A 401 -18.77 19.08 -31.93
C ASP A 401 -18.99 20.22 -30.93
N ARG A 402 -18.29 20.20 -29.79
CA ARG A 402 -18.46 21.18 -28.70
C ARG A 402 -17.24 21.25 -27.77
N ILE A 403 -17.20 22.27 -26.91
CA ILE A 403 -16.26 22.35 -25.77
C ILE A 403 -17.09 22.48 -24.49
N GLU A 404 -16.97 21.51 -23.58
CA GLU A 404 -17.64 21.54 -22.28
C GLU A 404 -16.69 22.14 -21.22
N VAL A 405 -17.19 23.08 -20.42
CA VAL A 405 -16.41 23.77 -19.40
C VAL A 405 -17.17 23.83 -18.08
N ASP A 406 -16.59 23.25 -17.03
CA ASP A 406 -17.07 23.45 -15.66
C ASP A 406 -16.21 24.47 -14.93
N VAL A 407 -16.86 25.47 -14.32
CA VAL A 407 -16.23 26.47 -13.46
C VAL A 407 -16.44 26.08 -12.00
N TRP A 408 -15.35 25.93 -11.27
CA TRP A 408 -15.35 25.52 -9.86
C TRP A 408 -14.75 26.61 -8.97
N ALA A 409 -15.44 26.90 -7.88
CA ALA A 409 -14.91 27.71 -6.79
C ALA A 409 -14.29 26.84 -5.71
N TRP A 410 -13.23 27.36 -5.08
CA TRP A 410 -12.45 26.65 -4.07
C TRP A 410 -12.28 27.51 -2.83
N GLY A 411 -12.53 26.90 -1.68
CA GLY A 411 -12.40 27.47 -0.36
C GLY A 411 -11.29 26.82 0.44
N ARG A 412 -11.22 27.18 1.72
CA ARG A 412 -10.23 26.63 2.65
C ARG A 412 -10.41 25.12 2.80
N GLY A 413 -9.30 24.39 2.96
CA GLY A 413 -9.33 22.93 3.02
C GLY A 413 -9.80 22.26 1.72
N LEU A 414 -9.79 22.98 0.58
CA LEU A 414 -10.24 22.50 -0.72
C LEU A 414 -11.74 22.14 -0.79
N GLU A 415 -12.55 22.70 0.11
CA GLU A 415 -14.01 22.76 -0.07
C GLU A 415 -14.33 23.41 -1.43
N SER A 416 -15.31 22.89 -2.17
CA SER A 416 -15.53 23.33 -3.55
C SER A 416 -16.98 23.35 -4.00
N TRP A 417 -17.30 24.31 -4.87
CA TRP A 417 -18.65 24.55 -5.40
C TRP A 417 -18.62 24.61 -6.92
N LEU A 418 -19.54 23.91 -7.58
CA LEU A 418 -19.77 24.09 -9.01
C LEU A 418 -20.52 25.43 -9.22
N VAL A 419 -19.91 26.35 -9.96
CA VAL A 419 -20.43 27.71 -10.17
C VAL A 419 -21.21 27.82 -11.47
N ASP A 420 -20.70 27.21 -12.54
CA ASP A 420 -21.29 27.27 -13.87
C ASP A 420 -20.88 26.02 -14.68
N HIS A 421 -21.77 25.59 -15.57
CA HIS A 421 -21.51 24.55 -16.57
C HIS A 421 -21.85 25.14 -17.94
N VAL A 422 -20.83 25.31 -18.78
CA VAL A 422 -20.94 26.00 -20.06
C VAL A 422 -20.62 25.02 -21.18
N VAL A 423 -21.53 24.92 -22.14
CA VAL A 423 -21.33 24.17 -23.38
C VAL A 423 -21.17 25.16 -24.52
N ILE A 424 -19.98 25.20 -25.12
CA ILE A 424 -19.70 26.03 -26.28
C ILE A 424 -19.94 25.18 -27.53
N GLU A 425 -20.87 25.62 -28.36
CA GLU A 425 -21.21 24.95 -29.62
C GLU A 425 -20.07 25.09 -30.64
N GLY A 426 -19.69 23.98 -31.28
CA GLY A 426 -18.60 23.93 -32.23
C GLY A 426 -17.37 23.21 -31.70
N GLY A 427 -16.77 22.37 -32.56
CA GLY A 427 -15.56 21.62 -32.26
C GLY A 427 -14.26 22.40 -32.49
N PRO A 428 -13.09 21.75 -32.35
CA PRO A 428 -11.78 22.39 -32.49
C PRO A 428 -11.50 22.98 -33.88
N ASP A 429 -12.22 22.55 -34.92
CA ASP A 429 -12.11 23.09 -36.29
C ASP A 429 -12.77 24.47 -36.45
N ARG A 430 -13.55 24.91 -35.45
CA ARG A 430 -14.38 26.11 -35.50
C ARG A 430 -13.72 27.25 -34.73
N GLN A 431 -13.33 28.30 -35.46
CA GLN A 431 -12.66 29.46 -34.87
C GLN A 431 -13.56 30.23 -33.89
N ASP A 432 -14.86 30.26 -34.14
CA ASP A 432 -15.88 30.84 -33.26
C ASP A 432 -15.90 30.16 -31.89
N ALA A 433 -15.80 28.83 -31.80
CA ALA A 433 -15.73 28.13 -30.51
C ALA A 433 -14.51 28.54 -29.66
N TRP A 434 -13.36 28.78 -30.30
CA TRP A 434 -12.16 29.29 -29.61
C TRP A 434 -12.28 30.76 -29.19
N CYS A 435 -13.01 31.58 -29.94
CA CYS A 435 -13.34 32.95 -29.56
C CYS A 435 -14.23 32.97 -28.32
N ASP A 436 -15.28 32.14 -28.29
CA ASP A 436 -16.20 32.03 -27.16
C ASP A 436 -15.48 31.52 -25.89
N LEU A 437 -14.57 30.56 -26.05
CA LEU A 437 -13.74 30.08 -24.93
C LEU A 437 -12.78 31.18 -24.41
N THR A 438 -12.29 32.03 -25.31
CA THR A 438 -11.47 33.19 -24.94
C THR A 438 -12.29 34.24 -24.19
N GLU A 439 -13.53 34.49 -24.61
CA GLU A 439 -14.46 35.39 -23.91
C GLU A 439 -14.77 34.85 -22.51
N LEU A 440 -14.99 33.54 -22.38
CA LEU A 440 -15.22 32.87 -21.09
C LEU A 440 -14.04 33.06 -20.12
N LEU A 441 -12.79 32.99 -20.60
CA LEU A 441 -11.60 33.26 -19.76
C LEU A 441 -11.56 34.68 -19.20
N GLY A 442 -12.07 35.65 -19.97
CA GLY A 442 -12.11 37.07 -19.60
C GLY A 442 -13.30 37.46 -18.71
N ARG A 443 -14.33 36.61 -18.64
CA ARG A 443 -15.57 36.82 -17.87
C ARG A 443 -15.28 37.04 -16.38
N THR A 444 -16.13 37.83 -15.74
CA THR A 444 -16.15 38.01 -14.29
C THR A 444 -17.37 37.33 -13.68
N TRP A 445 -17.18 36.70 -12.52
CA TRP A 445 -18.24 36.05 -11.75
C TRP A 445 -18.54 36.85 -10.50
N SER A 446 -19.82 37.05 -10.20
CA SER A 446 -20.25 37.73 -8.98
C SER A 446 -20.15 36.81 -7.79
N HIS A 447 -19.59 37.31 -6.69
CA HIS A 447 -19.53 36.61 -5.40
C HIS A 447 -20.71 36.99 -4.52
N GLU A 448 -21.19 36.07 -3.69
CA GLU A 448 -22.28 36.32 -2.74
C GLU A 448 -22.00 37.49 -1.78
N ARG A 449 -20.72 37.71 -1.46
CA ARG A 449 -20.24 38.86 -0.65
C ARG A 449 -20.04 40.17 -1.44
N GLY A 450 -20.44 40.23 -2.70
CA GLY A 450 -20.38 41.43 -3.54
C GLY A 450 -19.08 41.66 -4.31
N ALA A 451 -18.05 40.83 -4.12
CA ALA A 451 -16.82 40.87 -4.90
C ALA A 451 -17.01 40.29 -6.32
N HIS A 452 -16.05 40.53 -7.21
CA HIS A 452 -15.99 39.90 -8.54
C HIS A 452 -14.73 39.05 -8.66
N LEU A 453 -14.87 37.81 -9.13
CA LEU A 453 -13.77 36.88 -9.35
C LEU A 453 -13.54 36.65 -10.84
N LYS A 454 -12.35 36.21 -11.20
CA LYS A 454 -12.00 35.67 -12.54
C LYS A 454 -11.45 34.25 -12.40
N ILE A 455 -11.47 33.46 -13.48
CA ILE A 455 -10.80 32.17 -13.51
C ILE A 455 -9.31 32.40 -13.30
N ALA A 456 -8.78 31.91 -12.19
CA ALA A 456 -7.36 32.01 -11.88
C ALA A 456 -6.53 31.06 -12.77
N ARG A 457 -7.11 29.89 -13.08
CA ARG A 457 -6.48 28.87 -13.92
C ARG A 457 -7.52 28.03 -14.64
N LEU A 458 -7.36 27.83 -15.95
CA LEU A 458 -8.13 26.90 -16.76
C LEU A 458 -7.24 25.75 -17.21
N ALA A 459 -7.61 24.51 -16.90
CA ALA A 459 -6.99 23.32 -17.48
C ALA A 459 -7.83 22.85 -18.68
N ILE A 460 -7.18 22.62 -19.83
CA ILE A 460 -7.84 22.17 -21.06
C ILE A 460 -7.22 20.87 -21.53
N ASP A 461 -8.05 19.86 -21.80
CA ASP A 461 -7.57 18.57 -22.26
C ASP A 461 -6.97 18.66 -23.68
N THR A 462 -5.96 17.82 -23.89
CA THR A 462 -5.27 17.68 -25.18
C THR A 462 -5.49 16.30 -25.80
N GLY A 463 -6.44 15.51 -25.28
CA GLY A 463 -6.80 14.19 -25.79
C GLY A 463 -7.38 14.23 -27.22
N TYR A 464 -8.07 15.31 -27.58
CA TYR A 464 -8.65 15.53 -28.90
C TYR A 464 -8.08 16.81 -29.54
N GLU A 465 -7.61 16.73 -30.80
CA GLU A 465 -7.02 17.86 -31.56
C GLU A 465 -5.99 18.71 -30.79
N ALA A 466 -5.01 18.03 -30.18
CA ALA A 466 -3.92 18.67 -29.42
C ALA A 466 -3.26 19.88 -30.12
N PRO A 467 -2.99 19.87 -31.44
CA PRO A 467 -2.41 21.04 -32.13
C PRO A 467 -3.26 22.31 -32.01
N ALA A 468 -4.58 22.19 -32.08
CA ALA A 468 -5.51 23.32 -31.97
C ALA A 468 -5.50 23.90 -30.55
N VAL A 469 -5.57 23.03 -29.54
CA VAL A 469 -5.46 23.40 -28.12
C VAL A 469 -4.14 24.12 -27.83
N TYR A 470 -3.02 23.62 -28.35
CA TYR A 470 -1.73 24.28 -28.21
C TYR A 470 -1.68 25.63 -28.94
N GLY A 471 -2.27 25.72 -30.13
CA GLY A 471 -2.42 26.97 -30.88
C GLY A 471 -3.11 28.06 -30.06
N TRP A 472 -4.28 27.73 -29.53
CA TRP A 472 -5.07 28.64 -28.72
C TRP A 472 -4.40 29.00 -27.38
N ALA A 473 -3.86 28.00 -26.66
CA ALA A 473 -3.20 28.23 -25.37
C ALA A 473 -1.96 29.14 -25.48
N ARG A 474 -1.25 29.09 -26.62
CA ARG A 474 -0.13 30.03 -26.89
C ARG A 474 -0.62 31.47 -27.02
N ALA A 475 -1.77 31.69 -27.65
CA ALA A 475 -2.33 33.03 -27.84
C ALA A 475 -2.83 33.64 -26.52
N GLN A 476 -3.43 32.83 -25.64
CA GLN A 476 -3.96 33.28 -24.35
C GLN A 476 -2.90 33.38 -23.24
N GLY A 477 -1.83 32.59 -23.33
CA GLY A 477 -0.73 32.58 -22.38
C GLY A 477 -0.86 31.52 -21.28
N PHE A 478 0.29 30.95 -20.91
CA PHE A 478 0.37 29.79 -20.00
C PHE A 478 0.31 30.14 -18.50
N THR A 479 0.01 31.40 -18.17
CA THR A 479 -0.20 31.86 -16.79
C THR A 479 -1.60 31.45 -16.31
N GLN A 480 -2.62 31.74 -17.13
CA GLN A 480 -4.02 31.42 -16.86
C GLN A 480 -4.43 30.09 -17.50
N VAL A 481 -3.88 29.73 -18.66
CA VAL A 481 -4.22 28.48 -19.36
C VAL A 481 -3.17 27.39 -19.12
N ALA A 482 -3.63 26.17 -18.87
CA ALA A 482 -2.81 24.98 -18.69
C ALA A 482 -3.31 23.84 -19.61
N PRO A 483 -2.66 23.61 -20.75
CA PRO A 483 -2.86 22.38 -21.51
C PRO A 483 -2.48 21.17 -20.65
N VAL A 484 -3.41 20.23 -20.51
CA VAL A 484 -3.25 19.01 -19.71
C VAL A 484 -3.38 17.78 -20.59
N LYS A 485 -2.62 16.74 -20.23
CA LYS A 485 -2.79 15.40 -20.77
C LYS A 485 -3.09 14.46 -19.61
N GLY A 486 -4.29 13.89 -19.62
CA GLY A 486 -4.67 12.83 -18.72
C GLY A 486 -3.84 11.56 -18.97
N VAL A 487 -3.44 10.90 -17.88
CA VAL A 487 -2.79 9.59 -17.93
C VAL A 487 -3.36 8.67 -16.88
N GLU A 488 -3.59 7.43 -17.27
CA GLU A 488 -4.14 6.41 -16.39
C GLU A 488 -3.06 5.81 -15.47
N GLY A 489 -3.52 5.23 -14.36
CA GLY A 489 -2.72 4.43 -13.45
C GLY A 489 -2.32 5.15 -12.16
N PHE A 490 -2.04 4.36 -11.13
CA PHE A 490 -1.73 4.83 -9.76
C PHE A 490 -0.23 4.92 -9.46
N ASN A 491 0.63 4.50 -10.39
CA ASN A 491 2.07 4.30 -10.14
C ASN A 491 2.91 5.59 -10.22
N ARG A 492 2.33 6.76 -9.92
CA ARG A 492 3.03 8.06 -10.06
C ARG A 492 3.28 8.71 -8.72
N ALA A 493 4.51 9.23 -8.57
CA ALA A 493 4.95 9.91 -7.36
C ALA A 493 4.33 11.31 -7.15
N SER A 494 3.72 11.90 -8.18
CA SER A 494 3.05 13.22 -8.10
C SER A 494 1.73 13.20 -8.89
N PRO A 495 0.62 13.77 -8.36
CA PRO A 495 -0.66 13.88 -9.05
C PRO A 495 -0.60 14.72 -10.34
N VAL A 496 0.29 15.72 -10.39
CA VAL A 496 0.56 16.52 -11.59
C VAL A 496 2.07 16.62 -11.79
N SER A 497 2.52 16.37 -13.01
CA SER A 497 3.93 16.45 -13.41
C SER A 497 4.09 17.40 -14.60
N GLY A 498 5.05 18.32 -14.55
CA GLY A 498 5.29 19.29 -15.63
C GLY A 498 5.69 20.67 -15.11
N PRO A 499 5.74 21.69 -16.01
CA PRO A 499 5.37 21.63 -17.42
C PRO A 499 6.48 21.04 -18.30
N THR A 500 6.10 20.18 -19.24
CA THR A 500 7.00 19.65 -20.29
C THR A 500 6.84 20.49 -21.55
N TYR A 501 7.94 20.86 -22.21
CA TYR A 501 7.90 21.60 -23.48
C TYR A 501 7.73 20.62 -24.65
N VAL A 502 6.65 20.78 -25.43
CA VAL A 502 6.25 19.83 -26.48
C VAL A 502 6.90 20.14 -27.83
N ASP A 503 7.24 21.40 -28.12
CA ASP A 503 7.79 21.79 -29.43
C ASP A 503 9.29 21.45 -29.55
N ALA A 504 9.72 20.93 -30.71
CA ALA A 504 11.11 20.64 -31.06
C ALA A 504 11.53 21.42 -32.32
N THR A 505 12.78 21.85 -32.40
CA THR A 505 13.37 22.39 -33.65
C THR A 505 13.64 21.27 -34.66
N GLU A 506 13.89 21.59 -35.94
CA GLU A 506 14.31 20.61 -36.99
C GLU A 506 15.54 19.77 -36.59
N GLY A 507 16.34 20.23 -35.62
CA GLY A 507 17.46 19.48 -35.02
C GLY A 507 17.12 18.72 -33.72
N GLY A 508 15.85 18.48 -33.41
CA GLY A 508 15.40 17.69 -32.26
C GLY A 508 15.56 18.35 -30.88
N LYS A 509 15.99 19.63 -30.82
CA LYS A 509 16.13 20.35 -29.54
C LYS A 509 14.79 20.97 -29.12
N ARG A 510 14.36 20.68 -27.90
CA ARG A 510 13.11 21.22 -27.32
C ARG A 510 13.18 22.74 -27.22
N LEU A 511 12.15 23.43 -27.72
CA LEU A 511 12.06 24.89 -27.70
C LEU A 511 11.77 25.38 -26.28
N ARG A 512 12.65 26.22 -25.73
CA ARG A 512 12.52 26.84 -24.39
C ARG A 512 11.27 27.72 -24.22
N ARG A 513 10.61 28.11 -25.32
CA ARG A 513 9.35 28.87 -25.39
C ARG A 513 8.18 28.06 -25.97
N GLY A 514 8.33 26.74 -26.10
CA GLY A 514 7.30 25.87 -26.69
C GLY A 514 6.06 25.71 -25.82
N ALA A 515 5.02 25.09 -26.38
CA ALA A 515 3.78 24.75 -25.67
C ALA A 515 4.08 23.96 -24.39
N ARG A 516 3.48 24.40 -23.27
CA ARG A 516 3.65 23.78 -21.95
C ARG A 516 2.55 22.75 -21.73
N LEU A 517 2.94 21.49 -21.56
CA LEU A 517 2.03 20.40 -21.26
C LEU A 517 2.22 19.90 -19.85
N TRP A 518 1.12 19.85 -19.11
CA TRP A 518 1.05 19.23 -17.79
C TRP A 518 0.51 17.82 -17.91
N THR A 519 1.13 16.88 -17.24
CA THR A 519 0.65 15.49 -17.21
C THR A 519 -0.13 15.29 -15.92
N VAL A 520 -1.40 14.90 -16.02
CA VAL A 520 -2.34 14.80 -14.90
C VAL A 520 -2.65 13.34 -14.63
N ALA A 521 -2.39 12.86 -13.40
CA ALA A 521 -2.77 11.53 -12.94
C ALA A 521 -4.29 11.51 -12.68
N VAL A 522 -5.08 11.23 -13.72
CA VAL A 522 -6.54 11.31 -13.65
C VAL A 522 -7.10 10.32 -12.62
N SER A 523 -6.47 9.16 -12.48
CA SER A 523 -6.87 8.14 -11.51
C SER A 523 -6.86 8.65 -10.07
N THR A 524 -5.87 9.47 -9.71
CA THR A 524 -5.73 10.06 -8.36
C THR A 524 -6.84 11.08 -8.11
N PHE A 525 -7.11 11.98 -9.05
CA PHE A 525 -8.15 13.01 -8.89
C PHE A 525 -9.58 12.45 -8.97
N LYS A 526 -9.81 11.36 -9.73
CA LYS A 526 -11.08 10.63 -9.74
C LYS A 526 -11.34 9.97 -8.38
N ALA A 527 -10.35 9.25 -7.84
CA ALA A 527 -10.44 8.65 -6.50
C ALA A 527 -10.66 9.70 -5.40
N GLU A 528 -9.90 10.81 -5.44
CA GLU A 528 -10.05 11.94 -4.52
C GLU A 528 -11.46 12.54 -4.58
N THR A 529 -11.96 12.81 -5.79
CA THR A 529 -13.31 13.36 -6.00
C THR A 529 -14.38 12.42 -5.44
N TYR A 530 -14.29 11.12 -5.72
CA TYR A 530 -15.28 10.15 -5.25
C TYR A 530 -15.27 9.98 -3.74
N ARG A 531 -14.09 10.06 -3.12
CA ARG A 531 -13.94 10.10 -1.66
C ARG A 531 -14.65 11.33 -1.08
N PHE A 532 -14.43 12.51 -1.65
CA PHE A 532 -15.06 13.74 -1.19
C PHE A 532 -16.59 13.76 -1.35
N LEU A 533 -17.12 13.12 -2.40
CA LEU A 533 -18.57 13.00 -2.59
C LEU A 533 -19.25 12.11 -1.54
N ARG A 534 -18.48 11.28 -0.84
CA ARG A 534 -18.98 10.37 0.21
C ARG A 534 -18.93 10.99 1.61
N LEU A 535 -18.31 12.16 1.78
CA LEU A 535 -18.24 12.82 3.08
C LEU A 535 -19.64 13.03 3.66
N GLU A 536 -19.78 12.77 4.96
CA GLU A 536 -20.99 13.11 5.70
C GLU A 536 -21.10 14.63 5.80
N ARG A 537 -22.32 15.13 5.62
CA ARG A 537 -22.60 16.56 5.73
C ARG A 537 -23.19 16.83 7.11
N PRO A 538 -22.72 17.87 7.83
CA PRO A 538 -23.35 18.28 9.07
C PRO A 538 -24.80 18.66 8.79
N THR A 539 -25.68 18.28 9.71
CA THR A 539 -27.09 18.65 9.70
C THR A 539 -27.26 20.16 9.86
N GLU A 540 -28.44 20.67 9.51
CA GLU A 540 -28.73 22.11 9.67
C GLU A 540 -28.65 22.55 11.14
N GLU A 541 -29.05 21.69 12.08
CA GLU A 541 -28.92 21.88 13.53
C GLU A 541 -27.44 21.95 13.94
N GLU A 542 -26.62 20.99 13.52
CA GLU A 542 -25.18 20.99 13.82
C GLU A 542 -24.48 22.23 13.22
N ARG A 543 -24.89 22.66 12.02
CA ARG A 543 -24.36 23.89 11.40
C ARG A 543 -24.78 25.15 12.16
N ALA A 544 -26.00 25.19 12.70
CA ALA A 544 -26.45 26.27 13.57
C ALA A 544 -25.64 26.32 14.88
N ASP A 545 -25.20 25.15 15.39
CA ASP A 545 -24.31 25.01 16.54
C ASP A 545 -22.82 25.23 16.21
N GLY A 546 -22.50 25.61 14.97
CA GLY A 546 -21.15 25.98 14.53
C GLY A 546 -20.32 24.86 13.92
N ALA A 547 -20.92 23.70 13.59
CA ALA A 547 -20.23 22.65 12.87
C ALA A 547 -19.87 23.10 11.44
N ALA A 548 -18.60 22.92 11.07
CA ALA A 548 -18.08 23.23 9.74
C ALA A 548 -18.14 22.00 8.83
N PHE A 549 -18.17 22.23 7.52
CA PHE A 549 -17.98 21.15 6.55
C PHE A 549 -16.57 20.57 6.66
N SER A 550 -16.47 19.26 6.44
CA SER A 550 -15.17 18.60 6.43
C SER A 550 -14.31 19.10 5.26
N PRO A 551 -12.98 19.22 5.42
CA PRO A 551 -12.08 19.58 4.32
C PRO A 551 -12.32 18.70 3.08
N GLY A 552 -12.36 19.33 1.91
CA GLY A 552 -12.59 18.69 0.62
C GLY A 552 -14.06 18.49 0.23
N THR A 553 -15.02 18.93 1.06
CA THR A 553 -16.46 18.79 0.74
C THR A 553 -16.80 19.37 -0.64
N VAL A 554 -17.60 18.62 -1.41
CA VAL A 554 -18.07 19.02 -2.75
C VAL A 554 -19.55 19.40 -2.69
N HIS A 555 -19.83 20.64 -3.06
CA HIS A 555 -21.16 21.23 -3.10
C HIS A 555 -21.67 21.28 -4.54
N LEU A 556 -22.88 20.74 -4.75
CA LEU A 556 -23.53 20.66 -6.06
C LEU A 556 -24.80 21.51 -6.07
N PRO A 557 -25.04 22.34 -7.09
CA PRO A 557 -26.22 23.20 -7.16
C PRO A 557 -27.48 22.47 -7.63
N HIS A 558 -28.64 23.01 -7.27
CA HIS A 558 -29.96 22.48 -7.66
C HIS A 558 -30.23 22.56 -9.18
N TRP A 559 -29.55 23.47 -9.89
CA TRP A 559 -29.72 23.66 -11.33
C TRP A 559 -29.00 22.60 -12.17
N VAL A 560 -28.12 21.79 -11.55
CA VAL A 560 -27.48 20.65 -12.24
C VAL A 560 -28.50 19.56 -12.48
N GLU A 561 -28.66 19.14 -13.73
CA GLU A 561 -29.63 18.11 -14.10
C GLU A 561 -29.14 16.68 -13.81
N ASN A 562 -30.08 15.73 -13.87
CA ASN A 562 -29.80 14.30 -13.70
C ASN A 562 -28.71 13.77 -14.62
N GLU A 563 -28.67 14.25 -15.86
CA GLU A 563 -27.71 13.75 -16.85
C GLU A 563 -26.28 14.17 -16.49
N TRP A 564 -26.08 15.42 -16.06
CA TRP A 564 -24.78 15.88 -15.57
C TRP A 564 -24.32 15.08 -14.35
N LEU A 565 -25.20 14.82 -13.37
CA LEU A 565 -24.84 14.02 -12.19
C LEU A 565 -24.42 12.59 -12.57
N LYS A 566 -25.13 11.98 -13.53
CA LYS A 566 -24.78 10.64 -14.00
C LYS A 566 -23.44 10.63 -14.74
N GLN A 567 -23.10 11.70 -15.47
CA GLN A 567 -21.78 11.86 -16.09
C GLN A 567 -20.68 12.09 -15.04
N PHE A 568 -20.99 12.83 -13.98
CA PHE A 568 -20.09 13.12 -12.89
C PHE A 568 -19.67 11.89 -12.07
N VAL A 569 -20.51 10.84 -12.06
CA VAL A 569 -20.18 9.53 -11.48
C VAL A 569 -20.14 8.41 -12.53
N ALA A 570 -19.85 8.74 -13.80
CA ALA A 570 -19.96 7.79 -14.92
C ALA A 570 -18.88 6.72 -14.97
N GLU A 571 -17.91 6.72 -14.06
CA GLU A 571 -16.84 5.72 -14.02
C GLU A 571 -16.81 4.99 -12.69
N GLN A 572 -16.35 3.76 -12.71
CA GLN A 572 -16.05 3.01 -11.49
C GLN A 572 -14.66 2.40 -11.58
N LEU A 573 -13.98 2.29 -10.45
CA LEU A 573 -12.69 1.64 -10.40
C LEU A 573 -12.89 0.12 -10.30
N VAL A 574 -12.43 -0.59 -11.33
CA VAL A 574 -12.53 -2.05 -11.41
C VAL A 574 -11.15 -2.68 -11.46
N THR A 575 -11.04 -3.89 -10.91
CA THR A 575 -9.85 -4.71 -11.02
C THR A 575 -9.92 -5.51 -12.31
N VAL A 576 -9.15 -5.12 -13.32
CA VAL A 576 -9.06 -5.83 -14.60
C VAL A 576 -7.85 -6.75 -14.60
N ARG A 577 -8.05 -8.01 -14.99
CA ARG A 577 -6.96 -8.96 -15.22
C ARG A 577 -6.43 -8.79 -16.65
N THR A 578 -5.15 -8.52 -16.78
CA THR A 578 -4.46 -8.47 -18.08
C THR A 578 -4.41 -9.85 -18.74
N LYS A 579 -4.15 -9.90 -20.06
CA LYS A 579 -3.96 -11.16 -20.80
C LYS A 579 -2.87 -12.08 -20.22
N ARG A 580 -1.98 -11.55 -19.39
CA ARG A 580 -0.89 -12.27 -18.70
C ARG A 580 -1.23 -12.63 -17.24
N GLY A 581 -2.47 -12.43 -16.80
CA GLY A 581 -2.94 -12.79 -15.46
C GLY A 581 -2.69 -11.76 -14.36
N PHE A 582 -1.98 -10.65 -14.64
CA PHE A 582 -1.76 -9.58 -13.66
C PHE A 582 -3.04 -8.75 -13.47
N ALA A 583 -3.43 -8.53 -12.22
CA ALA A 583 -4.50 -7.60 -11.87
C ALA A 583 -3.97 -6.15 -11.91
N ARG A 584 -4.74 -5.25 -12.53
CA ARG A 584 -4.51 -3.80 -12.49
C ARG A 584 -5.82 -3.10 -12.18
N LEU A 585 -5.75 -2.01 -11.44
CA LEU A 585 -6.89 -1.11 -11.23
C LEU A 585 -7.06 -0.23 -12.47
N GLU A 586 -8.28 -0.19 -12.99
CA GLU A 586 -8.64 0.56 -14.19
C GLU A 586 -9.99 1.23 -13.97
N TRP A 587 -10.09 2.51 -14.35
CA TRP A 587 -11.36 3.21 -14.33
C TRP A 587 -12.15 2.78 -15.57
N GLN A 588 -13.29 2.13 -15.35
CA GLN A 588 -14.17 1.70 -16.42
C GLN A 588 -15.38 2.61 -16.48
N LYS A 589 -15.65 3.13 -17.68
CA LYS A 589 -16.87 3.88 -17.96
C LYS A 589 -18.10 2.98 -17.83
N LEU A 590 -19.04 3.38 -16.98
CA LEU A 590 -20.37 2.80 -16.85
C LEU A 590 -21.32 3.29 -17.94
N ARG A 591 -21.03 4.46 -18.52
CA ARG A 591 -21.81 5.11 -19.56
C ARG A 591 -20.89 5.69 -20.64
N GLU A 592 -21.46 5.96 -21.81
CA GLU A 592 -20.69 6.52 -22.94
C GLU A 592 -20.15 7.93 -22.63
N ARG A 593 -20.97 8.76 -21.96
CA ARG A 593 -20.68 10.14 -21.59
C ARG A 593 -20.14 10.27 -20.16
N ASN A 594 -19.06 11.02 -19.97
CA ASN A 594 -18.34 11.23 -18.72
C ASN A 594 -17.71 12.64 -18.61
N GLU A 595 -18.10 13.58 -19.48
CA GLU A 595 -17.47 14.88 -19.66
C GLU A 595 -17.45 15.69 -18.35
N ALA A 596 -18.54 15.67 -17.57
CA ALA A 596 -18.62 16.31 -16.25
C ALA A 596 -17.55 15.83 -15.25
N LEU A 597 -17.23 14.52 -15.24
CA LEU A 597 -16.19 13.97 -14.37
C LEU A 597 -14.80 14.43 -14.83
N ASP A 598 -14.56 14.44 -16.13
CA ASP A 598 -13.27 14.86 -16.69
C ASP A 598 -13.06 16.38 -16.49
N CYS A 599 -14.09 17.21 -16.72
CA CYS A 599 -14.07 18.65 -16.41
C CYS A 599 -13.77 18.91 -14.93
N ARG A 600 -14.36 18.15 -13.99
CA ARG A 600 -14.00 18.24 -12.55
C ARG A 600 -12.54 17.90 -12.30
N VAL A 601 -12.04 16.80 -12.86
CA VAL A 601 -10.66 16.35 -12.69
C VAL A 601 -9.69 17.43 -13.18
N TYR A 602 -9.98 18.06 -14.31
CA TYR A 602 -9.15 19.13 -14.86
C TYR A 602 -9.25 20.42 -14.05
N ALA A 603 -10.44 20.82 -13.58
CA ALA A 603 -10.58 21.96 -12.69
C ALA A 603 -9.79 21.79 -11.38
N ARG A 604 -9.79 20.57 -10.82
CA ARG A 604 -8.99 20.21 -9.64
C ARG A 604 -7.49 20.20 -9.94
N ALA A 605 -7.07 19.68 -11.10
CA ALA A 605 -5.68 19.76 -11.54
C ALA A 605 -5.23 21.21 -11.74
N ALA A 606 -6.11 22.09 -12.24
CA ALA A 606 -5.84 23.53 -12.36
C ALA A 606 -5.61 24.17 -10.97
N ALA A 607 -6.36 23.77 -9.94
CA ALA A 607 -6.15 24.21 -8.56
C ALA A 607 -4.80 23.71 -7.99
N TRP A 608 -4.42 22.46 -8.28
CA TRP A 608 -3.10 21.92 -7.93
C TRP A 608 -1.95 22.69 -8.60
N ILE A 609 -2.10 23.03 -9.88
CA ILE A 609 -1.12 23.82 -10.64
C ILE A 609 -1.04 25.26 -10.10
N ALA A 610 -2.16 25.83 -9.67
CA ALA A 610 -2.20 27.12 -8.96
C ALA A 610 -1.48 27.07 -7.59
N GLY A 611 -1.32 25.86 -7.03
CA GLY A 611 -0.59 25.62 -5.79
C GLY A 611 -1.46 25.56 -4.54
N ALA A 612 -2.78 25.44 -4.69
CA ALA A 612 -3.74 25.44 -3.57
C ALA A 612 -3.37 24.43 -2.46
N ASP A 613 -2.91 23.25 -2.84
CA ASP A 613 -2.45 22.18 -1.93
C ASP A 613 -1.20 22.53 -1.11
N ARG A 614 -0.48 23.59 -1.48
CA ARG A 614 0.79 24.02 -0.88
C ARG A 614 0.70 25.43 -0.29
N TRP A 615 -0.48 26.04 -0.28
CA TRP A 615 -0.67 27.36 0.29
C TRP A 615 -0.64 27.32 1.82
N THR A 616 0.02 28.32 2.41
CA THR A 616 0.04 28.54 3.85
C THR A 616 -1.26 29.17 4.32
N ASP A 617 -1.53 29.10 5.63
CA ASP A 617 -2.69 29.78 6.24
C ASP A 617 -2.74 31.27 5.91
N GLU A 618 -1.58 31.94 5.91
CA GLU A 618 -1.47 33.36 5.52
C GLU A 618 -2.00 33.63 4.11
N LYS A 619 -1.79 32.69 3.17
CA LYS A 619 -2.26 32.84 1.79
C LYS A 619 -3.78 32.65 1.70
N TRP A 620 -4.35 31.78 2.51
CA TRP A 620 -5.81 31.62 2.61
C TRP A 620 -6.46 32.86 3.22
N CYS A 621 -5.89 33.41 4.29
CA CYS A 621 -6.36 34.68 4.87
C CYS A 621 -6.29 35.84 3.86
N ASP A 622 -5.22 35.96 3.06
CA ASP A 622 -5.12 36.97 2.00
C ASP A 622 -6.24 36.85 0.96
N LEU A 623 -6.65 35.63 0.59
CA LEU A 623 -7.77 35.42 -0.32
C LEU A 623 -9.13 35.77 0.31
N GLU A 624 -9.31 35.49 1.60
CA GLU A 624 -10.49 35.90 2.36
C GLU A 624 -10.59 37.43 2.45
N ASP A 625 -9.48 38.12 2.72
CA ASP A 625 -9.39 39.59 2.79
C ASP A 625 -9.70 40.24 1.44
N GLN A 626 -9.35 39.60 0.32
CA GLN A 626 -9.68 40.08 -1.03
C GLN A 626 -11.18 40.18 -1.29
N LEU A 627 -12.00 39.36 -0.63
CA LEU A 627 -13.46 39.36 -0.79
C LEU A 627 -14.14 40.49 0.01
N GLY A 628 -13.43 41.18 0.90
CA GLY A 628 -13.96 42.23 1.77
C GLY A 628 -14.02 43.64 1.16
N VAL A 629 -13.47 43.85 -0.05
CA VAL A 629 -13.43 45.18 -0.69
C VAL A 629 -14.52 45.29 -1.77
N ALA A 630 -15.63 45.93 -1.42
CA ALA A 630 -16.73 46.23 -2.35
C ALA A 630 -16.45 47.52 -3.12
N ASP A 631 -15.52 47.50 -4.07
CA ASP A 631 -15.34 48.59 -5.03
C ASP A 631 -15.38 48.03 -6.47
N PRO A 632 -16.37 48.40 -7.31
CA PRO A 632 -16.47 47.96 -8.71
C PRO A 632 -15.28 48.39 -9.59
N SER A 633 -14.47 49.34 -9.12
CA SER A 633 -13.25 49.81 -9.79
C SER A 633 -11.97 49.11 -9.29
N ALA A 634 -12.06 48.25 -8.28
CA ALA A 634 -10.93 47.51 -7.75
C ALA A 634 -10.59 46.27 -8.59
N ASP A 635 -9.33 45.85 -8.50
CA ASP A 635 -8.83 44.58 -9.04
C ASP A 635 -9.73 43.40 -8.60
N PRO A 636 -10.00 42.43 -9.49
CA PRO A 636 -10.85 41.28 -9.16
C PRO A 636 -10.26 40.51 -7.98
N ALA A 637 -11.14 40.02 -7.09
CA ALA A 637 -10.76 39.16 -5.97
C ALA A 637 -10.36 37.75 -6.43
N GLY A 638 -9.78 36.96 -5.53
CA GLY A 638 -9.33 35.60 -5.84
C GLY A 638 -8.00 35.54 -6.62
N GLN A 639 -7.16 36.57 -6.50
CA GLN A 639 -5.86 36.64 -7.14
C GLN A 639 -4.81 35.79 -6.43
N ILE A 640 -4.59 34.60 -6.97
CA ILE A 640 -3.60 33.63 -6.46
C ILE A 640 -2.16 34.15 -6.51
N ASN A 641 -1.82 35.03 -7.46
CA ASN A 641 -0.46 35.56 -7.66
C ASN A 641 -0.26 36.99 -7.10
N ARG A 642 -1.20 37.52 -6.33
CA ARG A 642 -1.07 38.84 -5.70
C ARG A 642 0.13 38.86 -4.76
N GLN A 643 1.01 39.85 -4.90
CA GLN A 643 2.06 40.11 -3.90
C GLN A 643 1.37 40.58 -2.61
N ALA A 644 1.60 39.85 -1.51
CA ALA A 644 1.06 40.22 -0.21
C ALA A 644 1.43 41.68 0.10
N ARG A 645 0.45 42.49 0.50
CA ARG A 645 0.73 43.83 1.00
C ARG A 645 1.65 43.68 2.21
N ALA A 646 2.87 44.19 2.12
CA ALA A 646 3.77 44.27 3.27
C ALA A 646 2.99 44.87 4.44
N SER A 647 2.88 44.12 5.54
CA SER A 647 2.22 44.59 6.76
C SER A 647 2.72 46.00 7.04
N GLN A 648 1.82 47.00 7.02
CA GLN A 648 2.17 48.35 7.44
C GLN A 648 2.84 48.21 8.81
N GLY A 649 4.08 48.67 8.88
CA GLY A 649 5.00 48.32 9.95
C GLY A 649 4.36 48.51 11.32
N LYS A 650 4.70 47.61 12.24
CA LYS A 650 4.56 47.82 13.68
C LYS A 650 4.83 49.30 13.95
N ARG A 651 3.79 50.04 14.36
CA ARG A 651 3.93 51.36 14.95
C ARG A 651 5.02 51.22 16.00
N ARG A 652 6.18 51.86 15.78
CA ARG A 652 7.20 52.01 16.82
C ARG A 652 6.49 52.65 18.00
N SER A 653 6.30 51.89 19.06
CA SER A 653 5.91 52.41 20.35
C SER A 653 7.08 53.23 20.88
N ASP A 654 7.09 54.53 20.58
CA ASP A 654 7.87 55.50 21.33
C ASP A 654 7.24 55.64 22.72
N TRP A 655 7.53 54.67 23.59
CA TRP A 655 7.22 54.76 25.00
C TRP A 655 8.22 53.90 25.79
N LEU A 656 9.45 54.40 25.94
CA LEU A 656 10.20 54.43 27.22
C LEU A 656 11.62 54.97 27.00
N GLY A 657 11.83 56.21 27.46
CA GLY A 657 12.93 56.56 28.36
C GLY A 657 14.38 56.44 27.88
N ARG A 658 14.97 57.60 27.59
CA ARG A 658 16.38 57.88 27.86
C ARG A 658 16.81 57.38 29.24
N ARG A 659 17.90 56.60 29.30
CA ARG A 659 18.97 56.53 30.32
C ARG A 659 20.08 55.70 29.63
N GLY A 660 21.31 56.14 29.38
CA GLY A 660 22.22 56.93 30.19
C GLY A 660 23.16 55.99 30.94
N GLY A 661 24.43 55.86 30.50
CA GLY A 661 25.55 55.43 31.35
C GLY A 661 26.26 54.11 31.01
N TRP A 662 27.46 54.25 30.44
CA TRP A 662 28.71 53.53 30.71
C TRP A 662 28.67 52.28 31.62
N PHE A 663 28.99 51.10 31.09
CA PHE A 663 30.29 50.41 31.22
C PHE A 663 30.36 49.25 30.22
#